data_AF-Q2YBM9-F1
#
_entry.id   AF-Q2YBM9-F1
#
_cell.length_a   1.000
_cell.length_b   1.000
_cell.length_c   1.000
_cell.angle_alpha   90.00
_cell.angle_beta   90.00
_cell.angle_gamma   90.00
#
_symmetry.space_group_name_H-M   'P 1'
#
loop_
_entity.id
_entity.type
_entity.pdbx_description
1 polymer ?
#
loop_
_entity_poly.entity_id
_entity_poly.type
_entity_poly.pdbx_seq_one_letter_code
_entity_poly.pdbx_strand_id
1 'polypeptide(L)'
;MSPSHQPPESQPTVKVFDPLELDRSVIAIPLLRQMEEELRGIEAFRAAHPFPEDGEFNTLIEYNREFDGKPEEMRELVVKMAEEAAAKALEASKKRVEESKEIAPAGTRGTPVRGGSTRSRADIYGNPFLMEQRRDKDLQEAVGNQKIGPVSEDGAYSFASLHATIIRRILAANERLSQGEEASKKPPILRIHPTRYEVIIDINLEYPGGREEARRWIYQNIEEAKNKAKVYDAGQDIHLKKEQRESGYMFACLEARTIKALIELDVAQAKVKAREAQAKVGDTSHEAKARAAKINPAKFRAIFRIWPDFEISASITHSIATIKADAAQNSFSARGAGITWAVMDSGIKQDHGHFRKHNNVDKDSTWHKDFTADGSDPFNDENGHGTHVAGIIAGEWRPAGAPGGTQVAAPAEVSPPAGDSAAPSRIPVAVSRYLKTGSEDVEYQQIKLVDGISGMAPRCKLISLRVLDENGKGSVSNLIAAIAHVQEINGYGRKLLIHGVNMSLGYTFEPEWFACGQSPLCVEVDRLVKTGVVVVVAAGNTGYGTLKAATGALSAGMALTINDPGNAELAITVGSTHRDMPHVYGVSYFSSKGPTGDGRLKPDLVAPGEKIISCATGQLKSEGAQGIECDYVETSGTSMAAPHVSGAIAAFLSVRTEFIGKAERVKEIFVDTTTDLRRDRYFQGSGLVDLMRAIQSV
;
A
#
# COMPACT_ATOMS: atom_id res chain seq x y z
N MET A 1 -39.16 -39.46 39.19
CA MET A 1 -37.89 -39.55 38.43
C MET A 1 -37.58 -38.17 37.90
N SER A 2 -36.63 -37.49 38.52
CA SER A 2 -36.25 -36.11 38.16
C SER A 2 -35.28 -36.15 36.97
N PRO A 3 -35.49 -35.36 35.90
CA PRO A 3 -34.50 -35.21 34.84
C PRO A 3 -33.42 -34.24 35.29
N SER A 4 -32.17 -34.71 35.27
CA SER A 4 -30.96 -33.98 35.60
C SER A 4 -30.76 -32.75 34.71
N HIS A 5 -30.88 -31.55 35.28
CA HIS A 5 -30.25 -30.35 34.74
C HIS A 5 -28.76 -30.38 35.07
N GLN A 6 -27.94 -30.84 34.14
CA GLN A 6 -26.54 -30.39 34.10
C GLN A 6 -26.50 -29.05 33.34
N PRO A 7 -25.84 -28.01 33.86
CA PRO A 7 -25.61 -26.80 33.11
C PRO A 7 -24.68 -27.09 31.92
N PRO A 8 -24.81 -26.35 30.80
CA PRO A 8 -23.92 -26.50 29.65
C PRO A 8 -22.47 -26.23 30.06
N GLU A 9 -21.54 -26.99 29.48
CA GLU A 9 -20.10 -26.84 29.66
C GLU A 9 -19.71 -25.37 29.59
N SER A 10 -18.96 -24.93 30.61
CA SER A 10 -18.44 -23.57 30.69
C SER A 10 -17.69 -23.23 29.40
N GLN A 11 -18.20 -22.26 28.63
CA GLN A 11 -17.42 -21.65 27.55
C GLN A 11 -16.05 -21.28 28.11
N PRO A 12 -14.94 -21.52 27.37
CA PRO A 12 -13.63 -21.09 27.81
C PRO A 12 -13.70 -19.60 28.08
N THR A 13 -13.56 -19.21 29.35
CA THR A 13 -13.49 -17.81 29.77
C THR A 13 -12.42 -17.15 28.92
N VAL A 14 -12.82 -16.25 28.03
CA VAL A 14 -11.90 -15.37 27.30
C VAL A 14 -11.01 -14.74 28.38
N LYS A 15 -9.71 -15.05 28.36
CA LYS A 15 -8.75 -14.46 29.29
C LYS A 15 -8.97 -12.94 29.24
N VAL A 16 -9.37 -12.36 30.37
CA VAL A 16 -9.45 -10.91 30.52
C VAL A 16 -8.06 -10.36 30.20
N PHE A 17 -7.98 -9.52 29.17
CA PHE A 17 -6.74 -8.93 28.68
C PHE A 17 -6.07 -8.14 29.80
N ASP A 18 -4.91 -8.59 30.27
CA ASP A 18 -4.09 -7.84 31.21
C ASP A 18 -3.23 -6.82 30.43
N PRO A 19 -3.49 -5.51 30.53
CA PRO A 19 -2.72 -4.48 29.83
C PRO A 19 -1.26 -4.37 30.30
N LEU A 20 -0.84 -5.17 31.29
CA LEU A 20 0.54 -5.30 31.77
C LEU A 20 1.28 -6.51 31.22
N GLU A 21 0.63 -7.38 30.42
CA GLU A 21 1.35 -8.41 29.66
C GLU A 21 2.22 -7.72 28.60
N LEU A 22 3.54 -7.80 28.80
CA LEU A 22 4.60 -7.16 28.01
C LEU A 22 4.47 -7.41 26.51
N ASP A 23 4.00 -8.59 26.14
CA ASP A 23 4.12 -9.09 24.77
C ASP A 23 2.94 -8.66 23.88
N ARG A 24 1.69 -8.81 24.36
CA ARG A 24 0.50 -8.61 23.51
C ARG A 24 -0.16 -7.24 23.62
N SER A 25 0.17 -6.47 24.67
CA SER A 25 -0.49 -5.19 24.94
C SER A 25 0.28 -3.97 24.40
N VAL A 26 1.60 -4.09 24.29
CA VAL A 26 2.51 -3.00 23.90
C VAL A 26 3.13 -3.22 22.52
N ILE A 27 3.48 -4.45 22.15
CA ILE A 27 4.10 -4.77 20.86
C ILE A 27 3.04 -5.23 19.86
N ALA A 28 3.07 -4.71 18.64
CA ALA A 28 2.22 -5.21 17.57
C ALA A 28 2.49 -6.71 17.29
N ILE A 29 1.44 -7.53 17.18
CA ILE A 29 1.54 -9.00 17.06
C ILE A 29 2.52 -9.47 15.96
N PRO A 30 2.59 -8.87 14.76
CA PRO A 30 3.55 -9.28 13.73
C PRO A 30 5.00 -9.08 14.16
N LEU A 31 5.32 -7.93 14.76
CA LEU A 31 6.65 -7.62 15.28
C LEU A 31 7.00 -8.53 16.45
N LEU A 32 6.05 -8.79 17.35
CA LEU A 32 6.24 -9.70 18.48
C LEU A 32 6.64 -11.10 18.01
N ARG A 33 5.94 -11.67 17.02
CA ARG A 33 6.25 -13.01 16.50
C ARG A 33 7.65 -13.08 15.90
N GLN A 34 8.04 -12.07 15.12
CA GLN A 34 9.39 -11.98 14.54
C GLN A 34 10.47 -11.87 15.62
N MET A 35 10.23 -11.06 16.66
CA MET A 35 11.14 -10.92 17.79
C MET A 35 11.27 -12.23 18.59
N GLU A 36 10.16 -12.93 18.86
CA GLU A 36 10.16 -14.22 19.58
C GLU A 36 10.88 -15.34 18.81
N GLU A 37 10.78 -15.33 17.48
CA GLU A 37 11.51 -16.26 16.61
C GLU A 37 13.00 -15.95 16.60
N GLU A 38 13.37 -14.68 16.46
CA GLU A 38 14.76 -14.23 16.49
C GLU A 38 15.43 -14.50 17.84
N LEU A 39 14.74 -14.22 18.95
CA LEU A 39 15.25 -14.48 20.30
C LEU A 39 15.48 -15.98 20.52
N ARG A 40 14.54 -16.83 20.11
CA ARG A 40 14.70 -18.29 20.15
C ARG A 40 15.86 -18.76 19.26
N GLY A 41 16.01 -18.17 18.06
CA GLY A 41 17.11 -18.46 17.16
C GLY A 41 18.48 -18.13 17.76
N ILE A 42 18.61 -16.94 18.36
CA ILE A 42 19.84 -16.49 19.03
C ILE A 42 20.17 -17.40 20.23
N GLU A 43 19.17 -17.78 21.03
CA GLU A 43 19.37 -18.66 22.19
C GLU A 43 19.78 -20.08 21.76
N ALA A 44 19.09 -20.68 20.79
CA ALA A 44 19.43 -21.99 20.25
C ALA A 44 20.83 -21.99 19.61
N PHE A 45 21.19 -20.92 18.92
CA PHE A 45 22.50 -20.79 18.29
C PHE A 45 23.62 -20.61 19.31
N ARG A 46 23.45 -19.74 20.32
CA ARG A 46 24.44 -19.57 21.41
C ARG A 46 24.67 -20.86 22.19
N ALA A 47 23.66 -21.72 22.29
CA ALA A 47 23.80 -23.03 22.90
C ALA A 47 24.62 -24.01 22.02
N ALA A 48 24.58 -23.86 20.69
CA ALA A 48 25.30 -24.70 19.75
C ALA A 48 26.73 -24.19 19.45
N HIS A 49 26.96 -22.87 19.48
CA HIS A 49 28.23 -22.25 19.12
C HIS A 49 28.57 -21.09 20.09
N PRO A 50 29.41 -21.31 21.11
CA PRO A 50 29.76 -20.28 22.08
C PRO A 50 30.54 -19.14 21.43
N PHE A 51 30.06 -17.90 21.62
CA PHE A 51 30.81 -16.70 21.24
C PHE A 51 32.12 -16.63 22.04
N PRO A 52 33.21 -16.10 21.46
CA PRO A 52 34.38 -15.71 22.25
C PRO A 52 33.95 -14.74 23.36
N GLU A 53 34.28 -15.03 24.62
CA GLU A 53 33.83 -14.26 25.79
C GLU A 53 34.36 -12.81 25.81
N ASP A 54 35.30 -12.49 24.92
CA ASP A 54 36.04 -11.24 24.86
C ASP A 54 35.25 -10.06 24.23
N GLY A 55 34.05 -10.33 23.70
CA GLY A 55 33.20 -9.30 23.06
C GLY A 55 33.73 -8.79 21.71
N GLU A 56 34.66 -9.53 21.09
CA GLU A 56 35.34 -9.15 19.84
C GLU A 56 34.41 -9.05 18.62
N PHE A 57 33.27 -9.76 18.64
CA PHE A 57 32.30 -9.78 17.54
C PHE A 57 30.90 -9.40 18.03
N ASN A 58 30.23 -8.51 17.31
CA ASN A 58 28.88 -8.04 17.61
C ASN A 58 27.80 -8.66 16.71
N THR A 59 28.20 -9.35 15.65
CA THR A 59 27.35 -9.80 14.55
C THR A 59 27.76 -11.21 14.08
N LEU A 60 26.79 -11.97 13.58
CA LEU A 60 26.98 -13.25 12.90
C LEU A 60 26.45 -13.13 11.47
N ILE A 61 27.22 -13.58 10.49
CA ILE A 61 26.78 -13.68 9.09
C ILE A 61 26.53 -15.16 8.80
N GLU A 62 25.30 -15.50 8.48
CA GLU A 62 24.91 -16.81 7.99
C GLU A 62 25.00 -16.81 6.47
N TYR A 63 25.79 -17.73 5.90
CA TYR A 63 25.99 -17.83 4.46
C TYR A 63 24.96 -18.75 3.82
N ASN A 64 24.63 -18.44 2.57
CA ASN A 64 23.76 -19.28 1.78
C ASN A 64 24.51 -20.52 1.31
N ARG A 65 24.17 -21.68 1.87
CA ARG A 65 24.77 -22.98 1.51
C ARG A 65 24.54 -23.38 0.05
N GLU A 66 23.59 -22.75 -0.63
CA GLU A 66 23.26 -23.02 -2.02
C GLU A 66 23.96 -22.07 -3.01
N PHE A 67 24.90 -21.25 -2.54
CA PHE A 67 25.71 -20.36 -3.39
C PHE A 67 26.66 -21.15 -4.30
N ASP A 68 26.76 -20.76 -5.56
CA ASP A 68 27.68 -21.34 -6.53
C ASP A 68 29.12 -20.81 -6.31
N GLY A 69 29.83 -21.40 -5.34
CA GLY A 69 31.22 -21.07 -5.01
C GLY A 69 31.73 -21.77 -3.76
N LYS A 70 33.04 -21.73 -3.52
CA LYS A 70 33.61 -22.28 -2.27
C LYS A 70 33.28 -21.34 -1.09
N PRO A 71 33.19 -21.86 0.16
CA PRO A 71 32.91 -21.02 1.34
C PRO A 71 33.84 -19.81 1.49
N GLU A 72 35.13 -19.96 1.16
CA GLU A 72 36.08 -18.85 1.20
C GLU A 72 35.82 -17.78 0.13
N GLU A 73 35.34 -18.17 -1.06
CA GLU A 73 34.99 -17.23 -2.14
C GLU A 73 33.73 -16.42 -1.76
N MET A 74 32.76 -17.05 -1.09
CA MET A 74 31.60 -16.35 -0.51
C MET A 74 32.03 -15.31 0.51
N ARG A 75 32.95 -15.67 1.39
CA ARG A 75 33.49 -14.77 2.40
C ARG A 75 34.21 -13.59 1.76
N GLU A 76 35.08 -13.82 0.78
CA GLU A 76 35.79 -12.75 0.07
C GLU A 76 34.82 -11.75 -0.59
N LEU A 77 33.74 -12.25 -1.21
CA LEU A 77 32.71 -11.41 -1.78
C LEU A 77 32.01 -10.54 -0.72
N VAL A 78 31.66 -11.14 0.43
CA VAL A 78 31.02 -10.43 1.54
C VAL A 78 31.95 -9.39 2.18
N VAL A 79 33.26 -9.68 2.28
CA VAL A 79 34.27 -8.72 2.73
C VAL A 79 34.33 -7.53 1.78
N LYS A 80 34.39 -7.76 0.47
CA LYS A 80 34.38 -6.68 -0.53
C LYS A 80 33.12 -5.83 -0.45
N MET A 81 31.95 -6.48 -0.29
CA MET A 81 30.68 -5.77 -0.09
C MET A 81 30.68 -4.89 1.17
N ALA A 82 31.32 -5.36 2.25
CA ALA A 82 31.46 -4.61 3.49
C ALA A 82 32.36 -3.38 3.34
N GLU A 83 33.50 -3.51 2.65
CA GLU A 83 34.43 -2.41 2.38
C GLU A 83 33.78 -1.31 1.51
N GLU A 84 33.09 -1.71 0.44
CA GLU A 84 32.34 -0.78 -0.41
C GLU A 84 31.19 -0.09 0.35
N ALA A 85 30.48 -0.84 1.21
CA ALA A 85 29.45 -0.30 2.08
C ALA A 85 30.02 0.73 3.06
N ALA A 86 31.22 0.50 3.59
CA ALA A 86 31.90 1.38 4.53
C ALA A 86 32.34 2.69 3.88
N ALA A 87 32.95 2.62 2.70
CA ALA A 87 33.34 3.81 1.93
C ALA A 87 32.13 4.72 1.66
N LYS A 88 31.02 4.14 1.16
CA LYS A 88 29.79 4.87 0.87
C LYS A 88 29.11 5.42 2.13
N ALA A 89 29.20 4.71 3.27
CA ALA A 89 28.64 5.17 4.53
C ALA A 89 29.39 6.39 5.07
N LEU A 90 30.72 6.39 5.01
CA LEU A 90 31.58 7.50 5.44
C LEU A 90 31.38 8.74 4.57
N GLU A 91 31.29 8.57 3.25
CA GLU A 91 31.02 9.68 2.32
C GLU A 91 29.66 10.34 2.63
N ALA A 92 28.61 9.53 2.80
CA ALA A 92 27.28 10.03 3.15
C ALA A 92 27.26 10.71 4.52
N SER A 93 28.09 10.25 5.47
CA SER A 93 28.21 10.85 6.81
C SER A 93 28.86 12.23 6.77
N LYS A 94 29.97 12.37 6.05
CA LYS A 94 30.64 13.67 5.82
C LYS A 94 29.69 14.71 5.22
N LYS A 95 28.88 14.29 4.23
CA LYS A 95 27.88 15.15 3.61
C LYS A 95 26.82 15.64 4.60
N ARG A 96 26.31 14.75 5.47
CA ARG A 96 25.33 15.11 6.51
C ARG A 96 25.89 16.08 7.55
N VAL A 97 27.16 15.93 7.93
CA VAL A 97 27.82 16.85 8.86
C VAL A 97 27.90 18.25 8.25
N GLU A 98 28.27 18.38 6.97
CA GLU A 98 28.35 19.68 6.30
C GLU A 98 26.96 20.33 6.15
N GLU A 99 25.93 19.57 5.74
CA GLU A 99 24.54 20.05 5.67
C GLU A 99 24.02 20.52 7.05
N SER A 100 24.35 19.79 8.12
CA SER A 100 23.91 20.17 9.48
C SER A 100 24.59 21.44 10.01
N LYS A 101 25.75 21.81 9.46
CA LYS A 101 26.51 23.02 9.81
C LYS A 101 25.82 24.29 9.33
N GLU A 102 25.15 24.22 8.18
CA GLU A 102 24.41 25.34 7.58
C GLU A 102 23.18 25.71 8.43
N ILE A 103 22.56 24.70 9.05
CA ILE A 103 21.33 24.82 9.86
C ILE A 103 21.65 25.14 11.34
N ALA A 104 22.92 25.10 11.75
CA ALA A 104 23.33 25.28 13.14
C ALA A 104 23.16 26.74 13.62
N PRO A 105 22.62 26.97 14.85
CA PRO A 105 22.45 28.30 15.43
C PRO A 105 23.80 29.03 15.62
N ALA A 106 23.79 30.35 15.42
CA ALA A 106 24.98 31.20 15.47
C ALA A 106 25.72 31.05 16.81
N GLY A 107 27.02 30.72 16.74
CA GLY A 107 27.88 30.48 17.91
C GLY A 107 28.34 29.02 18.11
N THR A 108 27.77 28.04 17.40
CA THR A 108 28.18 26.61 17.50
C THR A 108 29.04 26.10 16.34
N ARG A 109 29.21 26.90 15.28
CA ARG A 109 29.89 26.55 14.02
C ARG A 109 31.41 26.35 14.12
N GLY A 110 32.05 26.76 15.22
CA GLY A 110 33.51 26.73 15.39
C GLY A 110 34.04 25.89 16.57
N THR A 111 33.18 25.12 17.25
CA THR A 111 33.56 24.38 18.45
C THR A 111 33.64 22.87 18.19
N PRO A 112 34.84 22.25 18.17
CA PRO A 112 34.97 20.80 18.05
C PRO A 112 34.51 20.11 19.34
N VAL A 113 33.89 18.94 19.21
CA VAL A 113 33.60 18.05 20.35
C VAL A 113 34.93 17.50 20.90
N ARG A 114 35.53 18.20 21.88
CA ARG A 114 36.72 17.70 22.59
C ARG A 114 36.32 16.59 23.56
N GLY A 115 37.07 15.49 23.53
CA GLY A 115 36.94 14.41 24.51
C GLY A 115 37.15 14.96 25.92
N GLY A 116 36.10 14.93 26.74
CA GLY A 116 36.14 15.36 28.14
C GLY A 116 35.27 16.57 28.53
N SER A 117 34.44 17.15 27.66
CA SER A 117 33.61 18.29 28.08
C SER A 117 32.43 17.87 28.97
N THR A 118 32.33 18.47 30.16
CA THR A 118 31.23 18.39 31.14
C THR A 118 29.95 19.10 30.67
N ARG A 119 29.49 18.84 29.44
CA ARG A 119 28.15 19.27 29.00
C ARG A 119 27.13 18.20 29.38
N SER A 120 25.97 18.59 29.89
CA SER A 120 24.94 17.61 30.24
C SER A 120 24.49 16.88 28.96
N ARG A 121 24.15 15.59 29.05
CA ARG A 121 23.66 14.82 27.90
C ARG A 121 22.50 15.56 27.20
N ALA A 122 21.64 16.23 27.96
CA ALA A 122 20.51 17.02 27.45
C ALA A 122 20.91 18.19 26.53
N ASP A 123 22.08 18.82 26.75
CA ASP A 123 22.55 19.96 25.94
C ASP A 123 23.06 19.54 24.55
N ILE A 124 23.55 18.29 24.43
CA ILE A 124 24.03 17.71 23.18
C ILE A 124 22.85 17.31 22.29
N TYR A 125 21.75 16.80 22.89
CA TYR A 125 20.54 16.39 22.15
C TYR A 125 19.70 17.58 21.64
N GLY A 126 19.96 18.81 22.10
CA GLY A 126 19.31 20.01 21.61
C GLY A 126 19.94 20.64 20.35
N ASN A 127 21.10 20.14 19.89
CA ASN A 127 21.84 20.70 18.77
C ASN A 127 22.14 19.64 17.68
N PRO A 128 21.42 19.68 16.53
CA PRO A 128 21.56 18.72 15.44
C PRO A 128 22.99 18.60 14.88
N PHE A 129 23.76 19.69 14.85
CA PHE A 129 25.13 19.70 14.32
C PHE A 129 26.12 18.94 15.20
N LEU A 130 26.05 19.14 16.53
CA LEU A 130 26.93 18.44 17.47
C LEU A 130 26.64 16.93 17.52
N MET A 131 25.39 16.54 17.28
CA MET A 131 25.02 15.13 17.18
C MET A 131 25.51 14.48 15.89
N GLU A 132 25.36 15.13 14.73
CA GLU A 132 25.87 14.57 13.48
C GLU A 132 27.41 14.48 13.50
N GLN A 133 28.12 15.42 14.12
CA GLN A 133 29.56 15.30 14.36
C GLN A 133 29.94 14.10 15.23
N ARG A 134 29.17 13.83 16.29
CA ARG A 134 29.38 12.67 17.15
C ARG A 134 29.12 11.36 16.39
N ARG A 135 28.01 11.28 15.65
CA ARG A 135 27.65 10.12 14.82
C ARG A 135 28.70 9.84 13.74
N ASP A 136 29.26 10.88 13.12
CA ASP A 136 30.33 10.74 12.15
C ASP A 136 31.60 10.18 12.78
N LYS A 137 31.96 10.66 13.97
CA LYS A 137 33.09 10.12 14.74
C LYS A 137 32.86 8.66 15.16
N ASP A 138 31.69 8.35 15.69
CA ASP A 138 31.32 6.99 16.11
C ASP A 138 31.31 6.04 14.90
N LEU A 139 30.85 6.49 13.73
CA LEU A 139 30.90 5.72 12.48
C LEU A 139 32.35 5.53 11.98
N GLN A 140 33.22 6.55 12.07
CA GLN A 140 34.62 6.44 11.69
C GLN A 140 35.37 5.42 12.57
N GLU A 141 35.16 5.49 13.88
CA GLU A 141 35.73 4.53 14.84
C GLU A 141 35.18 3.12 14.60
N ALA A 142 33.88 3.00 14.39
CA ALA A 142 33.23 1.72 14.13
C ALA A 142 33.53 1.14 12.74
N VAL A 143 33.98 1.94 11.77
CA VAL A 143 34.51 1.45 10.48
C VAL A 143 35.96 0.98 10.64
N GLY A 144 36.78 1.70 11.40
CA GLY A 144 38.16 1.32 11.68
C GLY A 144 38.31 -0.01 12.44
N ASN A 145 37.31 -0.36 13.26
CA ASN A 145 37.30 -1.58 14.07
C ASN A 145 36.56 -2.77 13.41
N GLN A 146 36.16 -2.68 12.14
CA GLN A 146 35.41 -3.77 11.50
C GLN A 146 36.29 -4.95 11.14
N LYS A 147 35.73 -6.15 11.32
CA LYS A 147 36.42 -7.40 11.04
C LYS A 147 35.40 -8.48 10.70
N ILE A 148 35.64 -9.22 9.62
CA ILE A 148 34.90 -10.46 9.30
C ILE A 148 35.87 -11.62 9.48
N GLY A 149 35.59 -12.46 10.48
CA GLY A 149 36.37 -13.65 10.82
C GLY A 149 36.35 -14.73 9.73
N PRO A 150 37.13 -15.82 9.90
CA PRO A 150 37.11 -16.94 8.97
C PRO A 150 35.73 -17.63 8.95
N VAL A 151 35.45 -18.36 7.87
CA VAL A 151 34.24 -19.19 7.80
C VAL A 151 34.38 -20.37 8.78
N SER A 152 33.26 -20.79 9.36
CA SER A 152 33.17 -21.98 10.20
C SER A 152 33.61 -23.26 9.47
N GLU A 153 34.01 -24.28 10.23
CA GLU A 153 34.47 -25.57 9.67
C GLU A 153 33.42 -26.26 8.79
N ASP A 154 32.13 -26.02 9.03
CA ASP A 154 31.00 -26.53 8.24
C ASP A 154 30.61 -25.60 7.08
N GLY A 155 31.32 -24.49 6.88
CA GLY A 155 31.12 -23.55 5.78
C GLY A 155 29.87 -22.67 5.90
N ALA A 156 29.19 -22.67 7.05
CA ALA A 156 27.84 -22.12 7.18
C ALA A 156 27.78 -20.68 7.69
N TYR A 157 28.77 -20.22 8.45
CA TYR A 157 28.73 -18.88 9.05
C TYR A 157 30.12 -18.25 9.26
N SER A 158 30.13 -16.93 9.47
CA SER A 158 31.30 -16.15 9.94
C SER A 158 30.90 -15.22 11.08
N PHE A 159 31.76 -15.11 12.09
CA PHE A 159 31.63 -14.04 13.08
C PHE A 159 32.12 -12.71 12.50
N ALA A 160 31.42 -11.62 12.81
CA ALA A 160 31.74 -10.30 12.30
C ALA A 160 31.56 -9.21 13.35
N SER A 161 32.38 -8.17 13.24
CA SER A 161 32.22 -6.89 13.92
C SER A 161 31.84 -5.86 12.87
N LEU A 162 30.56 -5.52 12.79
CA LEU A 162 30.00 -4.63 11.77
C LEU A 162 29.06 -3.60 12.39
N HIS A 163 29.20 -2.35 11.96
CA HIS A 163 28.31 -1.26 12.37
C HIS A 163 26.93 -1.35 11.67
N ALA A 164 25.87 -0.84 12.29
CA ALA A 164 24.50 -1.00 11.76
C ALA A 164 24.28 -0.46 10.34
N THR A 165 24.81 0.72 10.05
CA THR A 165 24.78 1.34 8.72
C THR A 165 25.42 0.45 7.64
N ILE A 166 26.41 -0.36 8.01
CA ILE A 166 27.15 -1.22 7.09
C ILE A 166 26.35 -2.47 6.80
N ILE A 167 25.80 -3.11 7.83
CA ILE A 167 24.91 -4.27 7.67
C ILE A 167 23.74 -3.96 6.73
N ARG A 168 23.07 -2.80 6.88
CA ARG A 168 22.00 -2.38 5.95
C ARG A 168 22.48 -2.30 4.50
N ARG A 169 23.66 -1.71 4.28
CA ARG A 169 24.23 -1.53 2.93
C ARG A 169 24.73 -2.85 2.33
N ILE A 170 25.26 -3.75 3.15
CA ILE A 170 25.64 -5.11 2.73
C ILE A 170 24.40 -5.90 2.34
N LEU A 171 23.33 -5.90 3.15
CA LEU A 171 22.08 -6.60 2.84
C LEU A 171 21.44 -6.05 1.56
N ALA A 172 21.40 -4.72 1.37
CA ALA A 172 20.92 -4.12 0.13
C ALA A 172 21.80 -4.46 -1.09
N ALA A 173 23.11 -4.63 -0.92
CA ALA A 173 23.99 -5.11 -1.97
C ALA A 173 23.77 -6.61 -2.26
N ASN A 174 23.52 -7.41 -1.21
CA ASN A 174 23.22 -8.84 -1.29
C ASN A 174 21.92 -9.09 -2.07
N GLU A 175 20.89 -8.27 -1.84
CA GLU A 175 19.64 -8.33 -2.60
C GLU A 175 19.82 -7.95 -4.07
N ARG A 176 20.64 -6.95 -4.40
CA ARG A 176 20.89 -6.57 -5.80
C ARG A 176 21.57 -7.66 -6.62
N LEU A 177 22.42 -8.47 -5.99
CA LEU A 177 23.02 -9.64 -6.62
C LEU A 177 21.96 -10.67 -7.05
N SER A 178 20.82 -10.74 -6.35
CA SER A 178 19.70 -11.60 -6.74
C SER A 178 18.84 -11.06 -7.90
N GLN A 179 19.06 -9.81 -8.34
CA GLN A 179 18.22 -9.10 -9.32
C GLN A 179 18.95 -8.71 -10.63
N GLY A 180 20.23 -9.04 -10.80
CA GLY A 180 21.07 -8.66 -11.95
C GLY A 180 21.24 -9.72 -13.05
N GLU A 181 21.98 -9.41 -14.12
CA GLU A 181 22.25 -10.30 -15.28
C GLU A 181 22.99 -11.60 -14.91
N GLU A 182 23.60 -11.68 -13.71
CA GLU A 182 24.23 -12.88 -13.14
C GLU A 182 23.27 -13.76 -12.32
N ALA A 183 21.95 -13.70 -12.59
CA ALA A 183 20.86 -14.39 -11.90
C ALA A 183 20.96 -15.94 -11.79
N SER A 184 22.04 -16.54 -12.29
CA SER A 184 22.35 -17.96 -12.04
C SER A 184 22.91 -18.20 -10.63
N LYS A 185 23.52 -17.20 -9.98
CA LYS A 185 24.15 -17.35 -8.66
C LYS A 185 23.23 -16.84 -7.55
N LYS A 186 22.88 -17.71 -6.59
CA LYS A 186 22.14 -17.33 -5.37
C LYS A 186 22.94 -16.29 -4.55
N PRO A 187 22.30 -15.44 -3.73
CA PRO A 187 23.02 -14.45 -2.94
C PRO A 187 23.90 -15.11 -1.85
N PRO A 188 25.10 -14.56 -1.53
CA PRO A 188 26.04 -15.20 -0.61
C PRO A 188 25.60 -15.15 0.86
N ILE A 189 24.81 -14.15 1.27
CA ILE A 189 24.34 -14.01 2.66
C ILE A 189 22.91 -14.50 2.75
N LEU A 190 22.65 -15.45 3.64
CA LEU A 190 21.31 -15.89 3.99
C LEU A 190 20.70 -14.95 5.04
N ARG A 191 21.46 -14.64 6.09
CA ARG A 191 21.00 -13.78 7.18
C ARG A 191 22.15 -13.14 7.94
N ILE A 192 21.87 -12.03 8.64
CA ILE A 192 22.80 -11.41 9.59
C ILE A 192 22.09 -11.27 10.92
N HIS A 193 22.70 -11.81 11.99
CA HIS A 193 22.17 -11.75 13.35
C HIS A 193 23.03 -10.83 14.24
N PRO A 194 22.42 -10.07 15.19
CA PRO A 194 20.98 -9.99 15.47
C PRO A 194 20.22 -9.10 14.47
N THR A 195 18.98 -9.45 14.17
CA THR A 195 18.08 -8.64 13.33
C THR A 195 17.75 -7.31 14.01
N ARG A 196 17.93 -6.20 13.28
CA ARG A 196 17.55 -4.86 13.73
C ARG A 196 16.20 -4.47 13.12
N TYR A 197 15.28 -4.02 13.96
CA TYR A 197 13.93 -3.64 13.55
C TYR A 197 13.82 -2.12 13.45
N GLU A 198 13.30 -1.65 12.32
CA GLU A 198 12.78 -0.29 12.19
C GLU A 198 11.42 -0.25 12.89
N VAL A 199 11.26 0.65 13.86
CA VAL A 199 10.08 0.69 14.73
C VAL A 199 9.54 2.10 14.92
N ILE A 200 8.22 2.19 15.01
CA ILE A 200 7.47 3.39 15.40
C ILE A 200 7.02 3.19 16.85
N ILE A 201 7.54 4.03 17.74
CA ILE A 201 7.17 4.09 19.15
C ILE A 201 6.04 5.13 19.30
N ASP A 202 4.85 4.65 19.59
CA ASP A 202 3.65 5.43 19.86
C ASP A 202 3.69 5.92 21.32
N ILE A 203 3.67 7.24 21.51
CA ILE A 203 3.83 7.87 22.81
C ILE A 203 2.48 7.94 23.53
N ASN A 204 2.46 7.61 24.82
CA ASN A 204 1.26 7.76 25.61
C ASN A 204 0.89 9.23 25.83
N LEU A 205 -0.17 9.69 25.16
CA LEU A 205 -0.67 11.06 25.25
C LEU A 205 -1.26 11.39 26.63
N GLU A 206 -1.67 10.39 27.41
CA GLU A 206 -2.21 10.57 28.76
C GLU A 206 -1.15 10.58 29.87
N TYR A 207 0.13 10.51 29.48
CA TYR A 207 1.24 10.52 30.44
C TYR A 207 1.18 11.79 31.31
N PRO A 208 1.29 11.71 32.65
CA PRO A 208 1.06 12.84 33.56
C PRO A 208 1.92 14.09 33.34
N GLY A 209 3.05 13.95 32.63
CA GLY A 209 3.94 15.04 32.22
C GLY A 209 3.73 15.56 30.79
N GLY A 210 2.70 15.08 30.11
CA GLY A 210 2.46 15.31 28.69
C GLY A 210 3.47 14.62 27.78
N ARG A 211 3.28 14.83 26.46
CA ARG A 211 4.06 14.18 25.40
C ARG A 211 5.58 14.42 25.51
N GLU A 212 5.99 15.63 25.92
CA GLU A 212 7.41 16.01 25.99
C GLU A 212 8.15 15.27 27.10
N GLU A 213 7.49 15.04 28.24
CA GLU A 213 8.10 14.30 29.34
C GLU A 213 8.17 12.80 29.04
N ALA A 214 7.17 12.25 28.36
CA ALA A 214 7.19 10.87 27.88
C ALA A 214 8.31 10.64 26.83
N ARG A 215 8.45 11.55 25.86
CA ARG A 215 9.57 11.54 24.90
C ARG A 215 10.91 11.58 25.60
N ARG A 216 11.09 12.53 26.52
CA ARG A 216 12.34 12.70 27.29
C ARG A 216 12.68 11.44 28.08
N TRP A 217 11.68 10.77 28.64
CA TRP A 217 11.89 9.50 29.32
C TRP A 217 12.43 8.44 28.35
N ILE A 218 11.80 8.25 27.19
CA ILE A 218 12.26 7.28 26.18
C ILE A 218 13.71 7.58 25.76
N TYR A 219 14.04 8.86 25.51
CA TYR A 219 15.41 9.30 25.19
C TYR A 219 16.45 8.92 26.25
N GLN A 220 16.10 9.11 27.52
CA GLN A 220 17.04 8.88 28.63
C GLN A 220 17.25 7.39 28.90
N ASN A 221 16.28 6.54 28.58
CA ASN A 221 16.26 5.14 28.98
C ASN A 221 16.66 4.16 27.86
N ILE A 222 16.82 4.58 26.61
CA ILE A 222 17.30 3.70 25.53
C ILE A 222 18.71 3.15 25.79
N GLU A 223 19.62 3.99 26.27
CA GLU A 223 21.00 3.56 26.59
C GLU A 223 21.02 2.60 27.78
N GLU A 224 20.16 2.84 28.76
CA GLU A 224 19.97 1.92 29.89
C GLU A 224 19.37 0.58 29.43
N ALA A 225 18.41 0.61 28.51
CA ALA A 225 17.83 -0.58 27.89
C ALA A 225 18.88 -1.41 27.15
N LYS A 226 19.77 -0.76 26.38
CA LYS A 226 20.90 -1.43 25.70
C LYS A 226 21.86 -2.08 26.69
N ASN A 227 22.26 -1.35 27.74
CA ASN A 227 23.14 -1.86 28.79
C ASN A 227 22.52 -3.07 29.50
N LYS A 228 21.24 -2.98 29.85
CA LYS A 228 20.48 -4.07 30.48
C LYS A 228 20.38 -5.29 29.56
N ALA A 229 20.20 -5.05 28.26
CA ALA A 229 20.18 -6.09 27.23
C ALA A 229 21.57 -6.65 26.87
N LYS A 230 22.66 -6.08 27.42
CA LYS A 230 24.07 -6.38 27.07
C LYS A 230 24.33 -6.24 25.56
N VAL A 231 23.84 -5.15 24.99
CA VAL A 231 23.98 -4.82 23.56
C VAL A 231 24.92 -3.62 23.43
N TYR A 232 26.08 -3.82 22.79
CA TYR A 232 27.18 -2.84 22.73
C TYR A 232 27.40 -2.25 21.32
N ASP A 233 26.43 -2.41 20.44
CA ASP A 233 26.55 -2.09 19.02
C ASP A 233 26.22 -0.62 18.69
N ALA A 234 27.00 -0.03 17.78
CA ALA A 234 26.82 1.32 17.29
C ALA A 234 25.81 1.36 16.13
N GLY A 235 24.79 2.23 16.28
CA GLY A 235 23.75 2.48 15.27
C GLY A 235 22.31 2.08 15.65
N GLN A 236 22.07 1.64 16.89
CA GLN A 236 20.72 1.60 17.48
C GLN A 236 20.41 2.97 18.09
N ASP A 237 19.49 3.76 17.53
CA ASP A 237 19.20 5.09 18.04
C ASP A 237 17.83 5.56 17.55
N ILE A 238 17.36 6.69 18.09
CA ILE A 238 16.17 7.39 17.62
C ILE A 238 16.50 8.19 16.36
N HIS A 239 15.59 8.10 15.38
CA HIS A 239 15.64 8.80 14.10
C HIS A 239 15.16 10.25 14.26
N LEU A 240 16.00 11.08 14.86
CA LEU A 240 15.73 12.50 15.13
C LEU A 240 15.37 13.34 13.90
N LYS A 241 15.83 12.96 12.69
CA LYS A 241 15.49 13.66 11.44
C LYS A 241 14.04 13.44 11.00
N LYS A 242 13.41 12.32 11.39
CA LYS A 242 11.99 12.04 11.16
C LYS A 242 11.11 12.63 12.28
N GLU A 243 11.71 13.20 13.31
CA GLU A 243 10.98 13.64 14.50
C GLU A 243 10.38 15.04 14.30
N GLN A 244 9.06 15.11 14.35
CA GLN A 244 8.33 16.35 14.48
C GLN A 244 7.93 16.53 15.94
N ARG A 245 8.31 17.65 16.57
CA ARG A 245 8.01 17.94 17.99
C ARG A 245 6.51 17.88 18.32
N GLU A 246 5.64 18.01 17.33
CA GLU A 246 4.19 17.96 17.51
C GLU A 246 3.57 16.56 17.34
N SER A 247 4.32 15.60 16.81
CA SER A 247 3.84 14.25 16.52
C SER A 247 3.56 13.45 17.80
N GLY A 248 2.68 12.45 17.73
CA GLY A 248 2.49 11.42 18.76
C GLY A 248 3.50 10.27 18.69
N TYR A 249 4.43 10.31 17.73
CA TYR A 249 5.28 9.16 17.38
C TYR A 249 6.78 9.48 17.48
N MET A 250 7.57 8.48 17.83
CA MET A 250 9.02 8.45 17.71
C MET A 250 9.42 7.32 16.77
N PHE A 251 10.52 7.49 16.04
CA PHE A 251 11.01 6.49 15.09
C PHE A 251 12.38 6.01 15.58
N ALA A 252 12.63 4.71 15.60
CA ALA A 252 13.89 4.16 16.09
C ALA A 252 14.29 2.89 15.34
N CYS A 253 15.59 2.58 15.37
CA CYS A 253 16.12 1.31 14.91
C CYS A 253 16.69 0.56 16.13
N LEU A 254 16.10 -0.58 16.50
CA LEU A 254 16.43 -1.29 17.75
C LEU A 254 16.46 -2.81 17.55
N GLU A 255 17.31 -3.51 18.32
CA GLU A 255 17.25 -4.98 18.44
C GLU A 255 16.06 -5.45 19.29
N ALA A 256 15.59 -6.67 19.06
CA ALA A 256 14.51 -7.29 19.84
C ALA A 256 14.77 -7.24 21.36
N ARG A 257 16.01 -7.52 21.79
CA ARG A 257 16.40 -7.49 23.22
C ARG A 257 16.33 -6.08 23.80
N THR A 258 16.76 -5.08 23.02
CA THR A 258 16.71 -3.67 23.42
C THR A 258 15.26 -3.18 23.54
N ILE A 259 14.39 -3.55 22.59
CA ILE A 259 12.95 -3.24 22.62
C ILE A 259 12.32 -3.84 23.88
N LYS A 260 12.59 -5.11 24.17
CA LYS A 260 12.07 -5.79 25.35
C LYS A 260 12.55 -5.13 26.65
N ALA A 261 13.85 -4.85 26.76
CA ALA A 261 14.43 -4.19 27.93
C ALA A 261 13.85 -2.78 28.15
N LEU A 262 13.59 -2.03 27.07
CA LEU A 262 13.01 -0.69 27.13
C LEU A 262 11.58 -0.73 27.69
N ILE A 263 10.74 -1.66 27.23
CA ILE A 263 9.37 -1.81 27.73
C ILE A 263 9.38 -2.27 29.19
N GLU A 264 10.28 -3.19 29.57
CA GLU A 264 10.42 -3.62 30.96
C GLU A 264 10.75 -2.46 31.90
N LEU A 265 11.63 -1.55 31.48
CA LEU A 265 11.97 -0.34 32.24
C LEU A 265 10.73 0.58 32.38
N ASP A 266 9.97 0.78 31.30
CA ASP A 266 8.77 1.62 31.31
C ASP A 266 7.68 1.06 32.22
N VAL A 267 7.41 -0.25 32.10
CA VAL A 267 6.42 -0.95 32.94
C VAL A 267 6.83 -0.94 34.41
N ALA A 268 8.12 -1.14 34.72
CA ALA A 268 8.61 -1.08 36.09
C ALA A 268 8.42 0.32 36.69
N GLN A 269 8.77 1.38 35.95
CA GLN A 269 8.58 2.75 36.41
C GLN A 269 7.10 3.12 36.56
N ALA A 270 6.25 2.71 35.61
CA ALA A 270 4.82 2.96 35.65
C ALA A 270 4.16 2.33 36.89
N LYS A 271 4.59 1.12 37.29
CA LYS A 271 4.14 0.46 38.53
C LYS A 271 4.56 1.25 39.77
N VAL A 272 5.77 1.79 39.82
CA VAL A 272 6.24 2.62 40.94
C VAL A 272 5.43 3.92 41.03
N LYS A 273 5.27 4.65 39.91
CA LYS A 273 4.49 5.89 39.87
C LYS A 273 3.02 5.69 40.22
N ALA A 274 2.43 4.56 39.81
CA ALA A 274 1.07 4.22 40.20
C ALA A 274 0.94 4.01 41.71
N ARG A 275 1.90 3.32 42.35
CA ARG A 275 1.93 3.13 43.82
C ARG A 275 2.12 4.45 44.56
N GLU A 276 2.98 5.33 44.06
CA GLU A 276 3.17 6.67 44.62
C GLU A 276 1.91 7.53 44.50
N ALA A 277 1.23 7.48 43.34
CA ALA A 277 -0.03 8.18 43.13
C ALA A 277 -1.15 7.64 44.04
N GLN A 278 -1.18 6.33 44.27
CA GLN A 278 -2.08 5.68 45.22
C GLN A 278 -1.80 6.13 46.66
N ALA A 279 -0.52 6.25 47.06
CA ALA A 279 -0.12 6.69 48.39
C ALA A 279 -0.40 8.17 48.66
N LYS A 280 -0.46 9.02 47.61
CA LYS A 280 -0.82 10.45 47.71
C LYS A 280 -2.31 10.71 47.90
N VAL A 281 -3.17 9.71 47.73
CA VAL A 281 -4.59 9.77 48.09
C VAL A 281 -4.67 9.67 49.62
N GLY A 282 -4.36 10.76 50.32
CA GLY A 282 -4.25 10.84 51.79
C GLY A 282 -5.58 10.82 52.56
N ASP A 283 -6.67 10.41 51.94
CA ASP A 283 -7.99 10.31 52.57
C ASP A 283 -8.33 8.84 52.88
N THR A 284 -8.68 8.55 54.14
CA THR A 284 -9.02 7.21 54.63
C THR A 284 -10.45 6.79 54.34
N SER A 285 -11.25 7.67 53.74
CA SER A 285 -12.64 7.40 53.36
C SER A 285 -12.76 6.21 52.40
N HIS A 286 -13.92 5.53 52.45
CA HIS A 286 -14.18 4.36 51.62
C HIS A 286 -14.21 4.72 50.12
N GLU A 287 -14.62 5.95 49.79
CA GLU A 287 -14.62 6.50 48.43
C GLU A 287 -13.21 6.82 47.92
N ALA A 288 -12.34 7.38 48.76
CA ALA A 288 -10.95 7.64 48.41
C ALA A 288 -10.13 6.36 48.20
N LYS A 289 -10.33 5.33 49.04
CA LYS A 289 -9.74 4.00 48.85
C LYS A 289 -10.21 3.33 47.56
N ALA A 290 -11.49 3.46 47.21
CA ALA A 290 -12.03 2.97 45.94
C ALA A 290 -11.47 3.73 44.72
N ARG A 291 -11.18 5.03 44.87
CA ARG A 291 -10.57 5.86 43.81
C ARG A 291 -9.08 5.54 43.61
N ALA A 292 -8.35 5.27 44.70
CA ALA A 292 -6.95 4.82 44.64
C ALA A 292 -6.81 3.43 44.00
N ALA A 293 -7.71 2.49 44.34
CA ALA A 293 -7.73 1.14 43.76
C ALA A 293 -8.02 1.11 42.23
N LYS A 294 -8.57 2.19 41.67
CA LYS A 294 -8.83 2.36 40.21
C LYS A 294 -7.68 3.01 39.44
N ILE A 295 -6.58 3.39 40.09
CA ILE A 295 -5.44 4.02 39.40
C ILE A 295 -4.74 2.97 38.53
N ASN A 296 -4.99 3.02 37.23
CA ASN A 296 -4.41 2.10 36.25
C ASN A 296 -2.92 2.44 36.01
N PRO A 297 -1.98 1.52 36.27
CA PRO A 297 -0.55 1.75 36.01
C PRO A 297 -0.24 2.06 34.54
N ALA A 298 -1.08 1.61 33.59
CA ALA A 298 -0.89 1.88 32.16
C ALA A 298 -0.86 3.39 31.83
N LYS A 299 -1.52 4.24 32.65
CA LYS A 299 -1.50 5.70 32.47
C LYS A 299 -0.12 6.32 32.68
N PHE A 300 0.74 5.67 33.47
CA PHE A 300 2.09 6.15 33.79
C PHE A 300 3.17 5.61 32.87
N ARG A 301 2.81 4.83 31.85
CA ARG A 301 3.75 4.39 30.81
C ARG A 301 4.05 5.53 29.86
N ALA A 302 5.32 5.70 29.50
CA ALA A 302 5.71 6.61 28.43
C ALA A 302 5.38 6.03 27.04
N ILE A 303 5.43 4.71 26.90
CA ILE A 303 5.17 3.98 25.65
C ILE A 303 3.72 3.49 25.64
N PHE A 304 2.96 3.92 24.65
CA PHE A 304 1.62 3.38 24.39
C PHE A 304 1.72 2.06 23.64
N ARG A 305 2.39 2.06 22.48
CA ARG A 305 2.63 0.89 21.63
C ARG A 305 3.93 1.00 20.83
N ILE A 306 4.45 -0.14 20.37
CA ILE A 306 5.56 -0.22 19.41
C ILE A 306 5.09 -0.98 18.18
N TRP A 307 5.24 -0.34 17.02
CA TRP A 307 4.87 -0.84 15.71
C TRP A 307 6.12 -1.08 14.85
N PRO A 308 6.12 -2.05 13.93
CA PRO A 308 7.12 -2.10 12.88
C PRO A 308 6.97 -0.89 11.92
N ASP A 309 8.06 -0.21 11.61
CA ASP A 309 8.16 0.79 10.54
C ASP A 309 8.45 0.02 9.24
N PHE A 310 7.38 -0.48 8.62
CA PHE A 310 7.48 -1.28 7.40
C PHE A 310 8.16 -0.48 6.28
N GLU A 311 9.11 -1.09 5.59
CA GLU A 311 9.60 -0.52 4.33
C GLU A 311 8.44 -0.43 3.34
N ILE A 312 8.18 0.79 2.86
CA ILE A 312 7.23 1.03 1.79
C ILE A 312 7.98 0.96 0.47
N SER A 313 7.61 -0.01 -0.35
CA SER A 313 8.04 -0.11 -1.74
C SER A 313 6.89 0.32 -2.66
N ALA A 314 7.23 0.96 -3.76
CA ALA A 314 6.25 1.30 -4.78
C ALA A 314 5.71 0.00 -5.40
N SER A 315 4.43 -0.28 -5.15
CA SER A 315 3.78 -1.55 -5.49
C SER A 315 2.83 -1.33 -6.67
N ILE A 316 3.08 -1.98 -7.81
CA ILE A 316 2.45 -1.61 -9.09
C ILE A 316 1.42 -2.64 -9.60
N THR A 317 0.98 -3.55 -8.73
CA THR A 317 0.07 -4.64 -9.11
C THR A 317 -1.01 -4.95 -8.08
N HIS A 318 -1.04 -4.26 -6.94
CA HIS A 318 -1.86 -4.68 -5.80
C HIS A 318 -3.38 -4.49 -5.99
N SER A 319 -3.86 -3.60 -6.87
CA SER A 319 -5.31 -3.43 -7.04
C SER A 319 -5.99 -4.67 -7.62
N ILE A 320 -5.27 -5.47 -8.43
CA ILE A 320 -5.70 -6.80 -8.90
C ILE A 320 -5.89 -7.74 -7.70
N ALA A 321 -4.89 -7.81 -6.81
CA ALA A 321 -4.91 -8.69 -5.64
C ALA A 321 -5.97 -8.28 -4.61
N THR A 322 -6.19 -6.97 -4.45
CA THR A 322 -7.18 -6.42 -3.52
C THR A 322 -8.59 -6.91 -3.82
N ILE A 323 -8.94 -7.08 -5.10
CA ILE A 323 -10.23 -7.64 -5.53
C ILE A 323 -10.16 -9.13 -5.86
N LYS A 324 -9.02 -9.77 -5.58
CA LYS A 324 -8.71 -11.19 -5.83
C LYS A 324 -8.80 -11.60 -7.31
N ALA A 325 -8.54 -10.67 -8.22
CA ALA A 325 -8.57 -10.94 -9.65
C ALA A 325 -7.40 -11.80 -10.12
N ASP A 326 -6.23 -11.70 -9.47
CA ASP A 326 -5.05 -12.55 -9.72
C ASP A 326 -5.33 -14.02 -9.40
N ALA A 327 -5.94 -14.27 -8.23
CA ALA A 327 -6.37 -15.59 -7.81
C ALA A 327 -7.39 -16.17 -8.79
N ALA A 328 -8.35 -15.37 -9.26
CA ALA A 328 -9.35 -15.79 -10.24
C ALA A 328 -8.73 -16.10 -11.62
N GLN A 329 -7.82 -15.24 -12.09
CA GLN A 329 -7.09 -15.45 -13.34
C GLN A 329 -6.24 -16.71 -13.30
N ASN A 330 -5.59 -17.00 -12.16
CA ASN A 330 -4.71 -18.16 -12.02
C ASN A 330 -5.49 -19.45 -11.76
N SER A 331 -6.61 -19.40 -11.01
CA SER A 331 -7.36 -20.60 -10.62
C SER A 331 -8.41 -21.01 -11.65
N PHE A 332 -9.06 -20.04 -12.29
CA PHE A 332 -10.19 -20.28 -13.19
C PHE A 332 -9.92 -19.86 -14.64
N SER A 333 -8.71 -19.38 -14.94
CA SER A 333 -8.42 -18.74 -16.24
C SER A 333 -9.37 -17.59 -16.57
N ALA A 334 -9.92 -16.92 -15.54
CA ALA A 334 -10.85 -15.80 -15.66
C ALA A 334 -10.13 -14.56 -16.21
N ARG A 335 -9.87 -14.56 -17.52
CA ARG A 335 -9.04 -13.54 -18.19
C ARG A 335 -9.82 -12.70 -19.21
N GLY A 336 -11.14 -12.89 -19.33
CA GLY A 336 -11.98 -12.09 -20.23
C GLY A 336 -11.99 -12.56 -21.69
N ALA A 337 -11.50 -13.77 -21.99
CA ALA A 337 -11.51 -14.28 -23.36
C ALA A 337 -12.95 -14.44 -23.88
N GLY A 338 -13.19 -14.02 -25.12
CA GLY A 338 -14.52 -14.05 -25.73
C GLY A 338 -15.48 -12.95 -25.26
N ILE A 339 -15.05 -12.09 -24.33
CA ILE A 339 -15.86 -10.97 -23.83
C ILE A 339 -15.38 -9.67 -24.45
N THR A 340 -16.34 -8.91 -24.96
CA THR A 340 -16.19 -7.54 -25.47
C THR A 340 -16.82 -6.53 -24.52
N TRP A 341 -16.09 -5.47 -24.19
CA TRP A 341 -16.50 -4.37 -23.30
C TRP A 341 -16.34 -3.02 -24.00
N ALA A 342 -17.35 -2.16 -23.93
CA ALA A 342 -17.24 -0.80 -24.45
C ALA A 342 -16.80 0.18 -23.36
N VAL A 343 -15.96 1.14 -23.72
CA VAL A 343 -15.48 2.21 -22.86
C VAL A 343 -16.00 3.52 -23.44
N MET A 344 -16.94 4.15 -22.74
CA MET A 344 -17.46 5.47 -23.10
C MET A 344 -16.66 6.53 -22.33
N ASP A 345 -15.67 7.12 -22.99
CA ASP A 345 -14.68 8.00 -22.35
C ASP A 345 -14.03 8.98 -23.36
N SER A 346 -12.82 9.50 -23.12
CA SER A 346 -12.07 10.41 -24.01
C SER A 346 -11.43 9.73 -25.23
N GLY A 347 -11.60 8.41 -25.38
CA GLY A 347 -10.97 7.59 -26.41
C GLY A 347 -10.03 6.55 -25.82
N ILE A 348 -9.43 5.71 -26.67
CA ILE A 348 -8.42 4.73 -26.25
C ILE A 348 -7.26 4.76 -27.21
N LYS A 349 -6.06 5.07 -26.73
CA LYS A 349 -4.83 4.97 -27.51
C LYS A 349 -4.52 3.51 -27.85
N GLN A 350 -5.00 3.08 -29.03
CA GLN A 350 -4.97 1.69 -29.49
C GLN A 350 -3.55 1.12 -29.59
N ASP A 351 -2.60 1.94 -30.03
CA ASP A 351 -1.22 1.55 -30.25
C ASP A 351 -0.39 1.48 -28.95
N HIS A 352 -0.98 1.77 -27.79
CA HIS A 352 -0.31 1.68 -26.49
C HIS A 352 0.17 0.24 -26.23
N GLY A 353 1.41 0.10 -25.73
CA GLY A 353 2.06 -1.21 -25.55
C GLY A 353 1.27 -2.20 -24.69
N HIS A 354 0.42 -1.70 -23.80
CA HIS A 354 -0.46 -2.49 -22.93
C HIS A 354 -1.52 -3.31 -23.69
N PHE A 355 -2.00 -2.85 -24.85
CA PHE A 355 -3.09 -3.49 -25.59
C PHE A 355 -2.62 -4.42 -26.71
N ARG A 356 -1.31 -4.41 -27.02
CA ARG A 356 -0.75 -5.13 -28.18
C ARG A 356 -0.78 -6.64 -28.01
N LYS A 357 -0.46 -7.14 -26.81
CA LYS A 357 -0.27 -8.58 -26.55
C LYS A 357 -1.49 -9.43 -26.93
N HIS A 358 -2.69 -8.95 -26.62
CA HIS A 358 -3.94 -9.66 -26.89
C HIS A 358 -4.78 -9.00 -27.99
N ASN A 359 -4.22 -8.00 -28.68
CA ASN A 359 -4.93 -7.12 -29.61
C ASN A 359 -6.27 -6.65 -29.02
N ASN A 360 -6.24 -6.07 -27.82
CA ASN A 360 -7.46 -5.78 -27.05
C ASN A 360 -8.36 -4.78 -27.79
N VAL A 361 -7.76 -3.81 -28.48
CA VAL A 361 -8.46 -2.78 -29.25
C VAL A 361 -8.20 -3.04 -30.73
N ASP A 362 -9.20 -3.55 -31.43
CA ASP A 362 -9.12 -3.92 -32.84
C ASP A 362 -9.45 -2.72 -33.73
N LYS A 363 -8.41 -2.07 -34.26
CA LYS A 363 -8.55 -0.86 -35.08
C LYS A 363 -9.41 -1.05 -36.34
N ASP A 364 -9.51 -2.27 -36.85
CA ASP A 364 -10.24 -2.57 -38.09
C ASP A 364 -11.75 -2.79 -37.82
N SER A 365 -12.15 -2.84 -36.55
CA SER A 365 -13.56 -2.95 -36.16
C SER A 365 -14.32 -1.64 -36.40
N THR A 366 -15.46 -1.72 -37.09
CA THR A 366 -16.35 -0.58 -37.33
C THR A 366 -17.18 -0.19 -36.10
N TRP A 367 -17.01 -0.88 -34.98
CA TRP A 367 -17.75 -0.60 -33.74
C TRP A 367 -17.19 0.59 -32.96
N HIS A 368 -15.92 0.91 -33.20
CA HIS A 368 -15.29 2.12 -32.66
C HIS A 368 -15.91 3.38 -33.27
N LYS A 369 -16.17 4.38 -32.44
CA LYS A 369 -16.81 5.61 -32.92
C LYS A 369 -16.51 6.80 -32.04
N ASP A 370 -16.32 7.95 -32.68
CA ASP A 370 -16.29 9.25 -32.02
C ASP A 370 -17.68 9.90 -32.10
N PHE A 371 -18.15 10.40 -30.95
CA PHE A 371 -19.40 11.14 -30.80
C PHE A 371 -19.17 12.61 -30.42
N THR A 372 -17.91 13.06 -30.29
CA THR A 372 -17.59 14.46 -30.01
C THR A 372 -17.69 15.32 -31.27
N ALA A 373 -17.96 16.61 -31.07
CA ALA A 373 -18.25 17.54 -32.16
C ALA A 373 -17.01 17.96 -32.97
N ASP A 374 -15.82 17.69 -32.44
CA ASP A 374 -14.51 17.90 -33.07
C ASP A 374 -14.20 16.85 -34.16
N GLY A 375 -14.93 15.73 -34.21
CA GLY A 375 -14.83 14.74 -35.29
C GLY A 375 -13.46 14.05 -35.35
N SER A 376 -12.86 13.81 -34.20
CA SER A 376 -11.56 13.17 -34.05
C SER A 376 -11.65 11.63 -34.23
N ASP A 377 -10.52 10.95 -34.07
CA ASP A 377 -10.46 9.48 -34.14
C ASP A 377 -10.76 8.88 -32.74
N PRO A 378 -11.66 7.87 -32.61
CA PRO A 378 -11.85 7.13 -31.35
C PRO A 378 -10.57 6.53 -30.76
N PHE A 379 -9.48 6.42 -31.53
CA PHE A 379 -8.19 5.93 -31.07
C PHE A 379 -7.22 7.03 -30.62
N ASN A 380 -7.53 8.29 -30.87
CA ASN A 380 -6.71 9.40 -30.38
C ASN A 380 -7.21 9.82 -29.01
N ASP A 381 -6.43 9.56 -27.96
CA ASP A 381 -6.77 9.93 -26.59
C ASP A 381 -5.78 10.97 -26.05
N GLU A 382 -6.03 12.21 -26.43
CA GLU A 382 -5.24 13.38 -26.04
C GLU A 382 -5.47 13.80 -24.60
N ASN A 383 -6.60 13.42 -24.02
CA ASN A 383 -6.85 13.60 -22.59
C ASN A 383 -6.08 12.54 -21.78
N GLY A 384 -6.15 11.28 -22.19
CA GLY A 384 -5.48 10.14 -21.56
C GLY A 384 -6.30 9.38 -20.53
N HIS A 385 -7.46 9.93 -20.12
CA HIS A 385 -8.33 9.31 -19.14
C HIS A 385 -8.91 7.98 -19.64
N GLY A 386 -9.45 7.94 -20.87
CA GLY A 386 -10.03 6.73 -21.43
C GLY A 386 -9.03 5.59 -21.63
N THR A 387 -7.79 5.89 -22.02
CA THR A 387 -6.70 4.89 -22.11
C THR A 387 -6.33 4.36 -20.72
N HIS A 388 -6.29 5.21 -19.70
CA HIS A 388 -6.05 4.81 -18.31
C HIS A 388 -7.15 3.86 -17.81
N VAL A 389 -8.41 4.22 -18.03
CA VAL A 389 -9.60 3.42 -17.72
C VAL A 389 -9.57 2.08 -18.45
N ALA A 390 -9.31 2.08 -19.75
CA ALA A 390 -9.19 0.89 -20.58
C ALA A 390 -8.10 -0.08 -20.08
N GLY A 391 -6.95 0.45 -19.65
CA GLY A 391 -5.85 -0.34 -19.10
C GLY A 391 -6.17 -1.03 -17.77
N ILE A 392 -7.10 -0.49 -16.98
CA ILE A 392 -7.58 -1.15 -15.75
C ILE A 392 -8.48 -2.33 -16.11
N ILE A 393 -9.32 -2.20 -17.14
CA ILE A 393 -10.25 -3.27 -17.58
C ILE A 393 -9.45 -4.41 -18.20
N ALA A 394 -8.61 -4.12 -19.19
CA ALA A 394 -7.97 -5.11 -20.04
C ALA A 394 -6.58 -4.68 -20.50
N GLY A 395 -5.91 -5.57 -21.22
CA GLY A 395 -4.53 -5.39 -21.63
C GLY A 395 -3.56 -5.97 -20.60
N GLU A 396 -2.34 -6.19 -21.07
CA GLU A 396 -1.27 -6.78 -20.28
C GLU A 396 0.06 -6.54 -20.95
N TRP A 397 1.02 -6.09 -20.15
CA TRP A 397 2.42 -6.15 -20.48
C TRP A 397 3.12 -7.09 -19.50
N ARG A 398 3.90 -8.06 -20.00
CA ARG A 398 4.77 -8.91 -19.19
C ARG A 398 6.13 -9.05 -19.87
N PRO A 399 7.22 -9.21 -19.09
CA PRO A 399 8.52 -9.55 -19.66
C PRO A 399 8.48 -10.93 -20.32
N ALA A 400 9.30 -11.13 -21.36
CA ALA A 400 9.43 -12.42 -22.02
C ALA A 400 10.00 -13.46 -21.05
N GLY A 401 9.33 -14.62 -20.91
CA GLY A 401 9.80 -15.73 -20.05
C GLY A 401 9.30 -15.74 -18.60
N ALA A 402 8.41 -14.82 -18.18
CA ALA A 402 7.85 -14.84 -16.82
C ALA A 402 7.00 -16.11 -16.52
N PRO A 403 7.15 -16.74 -15.34
CA PRO A 403 6.31 -17.87 -14.92
C PRO A 403 4.85 -17.43 -14.74
N GLY A 404 3.89 -18.20 -15.28
CA GLY A 404 2.44 -17.95 -15.13
C GLY A 404 1.66 -17.70 -16.42
N GLY A 405 2.35 -17.68 -17.57
CA GLY A 405 1.71 -17.88 -18.87
C GLY A 405 1.62 -19.38 -19.15
N THR A 406 0.58 -20.07 -18.67
CA THR A 406 0.20 -21.32 -19.34
C THR A 406 -0.06 -20.97 -20.80
N GLN A 407 0.80 -21.46 -21.70
CA GLN A 407 0.40 -21.76 -23.07
C GLN A 407 -0.67 -22.85 -22.98
N VAL A 408 -1.90 -22.48 -22.59
CA VAL A 408 -3.05 -23.30 -22.95
C VAL A 408 -3.22 -23.06 -24.44
N ALA A 409 -2.93 -24.10 -25.23
CA ALA A 409 -3.26 -24.11 -26.65
C ALA A 409 -4.69 -23.56 -26.81
N ALA A 410 -4.83 -22.53 -27.65
CA ALA A 410 -6.15 -22.08 -28.06
C ALA A 410 -6.94 -23.30 -28.59
N PRO A 411 -8.26 -23.38 -28.35
CA PRO A 411 -9.09 -24.25 -29.16
C PRO A 411 -8.79 -23.93 -30.62
N ALA A 412 -8.53 -24.98 -31.41
CA ALA A 412 -8.12 -24.86 -32.80
C ALA A 412 -9.25 -24.25 -33.64
N GLU A 413 -9.33 -22.91 -33.67
CA GLU A 413 -9.99 -22.09 -34.68
C GLU A 413 -9.77 -20.62 -34.31
N VAL A 414 -8.69 -20.05 -34.86
CA VAL A 414 -8.39 -18.63 -35.17
C VAL A 414 -6.88 -18.48 -35.01
N SER A 415 -6.15 -18.80 -36.08
CA SER A 415 -4.74 -18.45 -36.20
C SER A 415 -4.60 -16.92 -36.19
N PRO A 416 -3.69 -16.33 -35.40
CA PRO A 416 -3.42 -14.90 -35.49
C PRO A 416 -2.80 -14.55 -36.86
N PRO A 417 -3.12 -13.39 -37.45
CA PRO A 417 -2.45 -12.94 -38.66
C PRO A 417 -0.97 -12.66 -38.37
N ALA A 418 -0.11 -13.02 -39.32
CA ALA A 418 1.33 -12.78 -39.26
C ALA A 418 1.62 -11.28 -39.34
N GLY A 419 2.02 -10.69 -38.21
CA GLY A 419 2.48 -9.31 -38.12
C GLY A 419 3.22 -9.08 -36.79
N ASP A 420 4.54 -8.92 -36.88
CA ASP A 420 5.48 -8.43 -35.85
C ASP A 420 5.16 -8.74 -34.37
N SER A 421 5.39 -9.99 -33.97
CA SER A 421 5.39 -10.41 -32.57
C SER A 421 6.71 -10.08 -31.83
N ALA A 422 7.27 -8.90 -32.05
CA ALA A 422 8.42 -8.44 -31.27
C ALA A 422 7.92 -7.88 -29.93
N ALA A 423 8.13 -8.63 -28.84
CA ALA A 423 7.92 -8.12 -27.49
C ALA A 423 8.72 -6.81 -27.32
N PRO A 424 8.16 -5.74 -26.71
CA PRO A 424 8.90 -4.51 -26.51
C PRO A 424 10.16 -4.81 -25.70
N SER A 425 11.34 -4.52 -26.25
CA SER A 425 12.65 -4.76 -25.61
C SER A 425 12.88 -3.88 -24.37
N ARG A 426 12.01 -2.90 -24.11
CA ARG A 426 12.10 -1.95 -22.99
C ARG A 426 11.10 -2.30 -21.89
N ILE A 427 11.59 -2.42 -20.66
CA ILE A 427 10.76 -2.50 -19.46
C ILE A 427 10.00 -1.18 -19.29
N PRO A 428 8.67 -1.19 -19.23
CA PRO A 428 7.90 0.04 -19.15
C PRO A 428 8.06 0.72 -17.80
N VAL A 429 7.89 2.03 -17.79
CA VAL A 429 8.08 2.89 -16.62
C VAL A 429 6.74 3.45 -16.17
N ALA A 430 6.43 3.30 -14.90
CA ALA A 430 5.33 3.98 -14.22
C ALA A 430 5.84 5.21 -13.45
N VAL A 431 5.01 6.23 -13.31
CA VAL A 431 5.26 7.35 -12.40
C VAL A 431 4.21 7.38 -11.30
N SER A 432 4.65 7.43 -10.06
CA SER A 432 3.82 7.55 -8.87
C SER A 432 4.18 8.82 -8.11
N ARG A 433 3.19 9.39 -7.42
CA ARG A 433 3.33 10.64 -6.64
C ARG A 433 3.23 10.34 -5.16
N TYR A 434 4.08 10.97 -4.35
CA TYR A 434 4.02 10.84 -2.89
C TYR A 434 4.32 12.18 -2.22
N LEU A 435 3.71 12.39 -1.06
CA LEU A 435 3.97 13.56 -0.23
C LEU A 435 5.37 13.44 0.39
N LYS A 436 6.18 14.48 0.23
CA LYS A 436 7.49 14.56 0.84
C LYS A 436 7.33 14.61 2.36
N THR A 437 8.08 13.77 3.07
CA THR A 437 7.98 13.73 4.54
C THR A 437 8.38 15.08 5.14
N GLY A 438 7.42 15.78 5.75
CA GLY A 438 7.65 17.06 6.41
C GLY A 438 7.47 18.32 5.55
N SER A 439 6.92 18.21 4.33
CA SER A 439 6.44 19.37 3.57
C SER A 439 5.11 19.07 2.85
N GLU A 440 4.46 20.11 2.33
CA GLU A 440 3.29 19.96 1.43
C GLU A 440 3.71 19.64 -0.02
N ASP A 441 5.02 19.50 -0.28
CA ASP A 441 5.54 19.24 -1.62
C ASP A 441 5.30 17.78 -2.04
N VAL A 442 4.97 17.60 -3.31
CA VAL A 442 4.76 16.30 -3.94
C VAL A 442 6.03 15.90 -4.69
N GLU A 443 6.59 14.73 -4.40
CA GLU A 443 7.68 14.11 -5.15
C GLU A 443 7.14 13.03 -6.11
N TYR A 444 7.85 12.86 -7.22
CA TYR A 444 7.53 11.90 -8.28
C TYR A 444 8.61 10.83 -8.36
N GLN A 445 8.19 9.57 -8.31
CA GLN A 445 9.08 8.41 -8.44
C GLN A 445 8.81 7.67 -9.74
N GLN A 446 9.87 7.43 -10.50
CA GLN A 446 9.86 6.47 -11.60
C GLN A 446 9.99 5.06 -11.06
N ILE A 447 9.19 4.17 -11.59
CA ILE A 447 9.22 2.77 -11.21
C ILE A 447 9.20 1.89 -12.45
N LYS A 448 10.16 0.98 -12.55
CA LYS A 448 10.24 0.04 -13.67
C LYS A 448 9.34 -1.16 -13.39
N LEU A 449 8.48 -1.49 -14.34
CA LEU A 449 7.50 -2.58 -14.23
C LEU A 449 8.12 -3.93 -14.56
N VAL A 450 9.07 -4.39 -13.74
CA VAL A 450 9.80 -5.64 -13.98
C VAL A 450 8.89 -6.88 -13.97
N ASP A 451 7.89 -6.92 -13.10
CA ASP A 451 6.98 -8.08 -12.94
C ASP A 451 5.83 -8.11 -13.94
N GLY A 452 5.71 -7.06 -14.75
CA GLY A 452 4.57 -6.85 -15.63
C GLY A 452 3.42 -6.07 -14.97
N ILE A 453 2.45 -5.69 -15.80
CA ILE A 453 1.23 -4.99 -15.41
C ILE A 453 0.07 -5.50 -16.26
N SER A 454 -1.12 -5.58 -15.68
CA SER A 454 -2.28 -6.19 -16.32
C SER A 454 -3.57 -5.53 -15.89
N GLY A 455 -4.56 -5.50 -16.77
CA GLY A 455 -5.95 -5.22 -16.39
C GLY A 455 -6.59 -6.41 -15.66
N MET A 456 -7.82 -6.22 -15.16
CA MET A 456 -8.57 -7.28 -14.45
C MET A 456 -9.01 -8.42 -15.38
N ALA A 457 -9.29 -8.12 -16.66
CA ALA A 457 -9.63 -9.05 -17.73
C ALA A 457 -8.68 -8.89 -18.92
N PRO A 458 -7.46 -9.45 -18.85
CA PRO A 458 -6.36 -9.13 -19.77
C PRO A 458 -6.65 -9.43 -21.25
N ARG A 459 -7.52 -10.40 -21.53
CA ARG A 459 -7.88 -10.89 -22.87
C ARG A 459 -9.22 -10.35 -23.38
N CYS A 460 -9.87 -9.47 -22.62
CA CYS A 460 -11.12 -8.83 -23.02
C CYS A 460 -10.89 -7.89 -24.22
N LYS A 461 -11.81 -7.93 -25.20
CA LYS A 461 -11.82 -6.99 -26.31
C LYS A 461 -12.47 -5.68 -25.88
N LEU A 462 -11.92 -4.56 -26.32
CA LEU A 462 -12.35 -3.23 -25.93
C LEU A 462 -12.88 -2.47 -27.15
N ILE A 463 -14.03 -1.80 -26.98
CA ILE A 463 -14.59 -0.88 -27.95
C ILE A 463 -14.48 0.55 -27.42
N SER A 464 -13.65 1.36 -28.08
CA SER A 464 -13.53 2.80 -27.82
C SER A 464 -14.73 3.55 -28.38
N LEU A 465 -15.53 4.15 -27.49
CA LEU A 465 -16.60 5.08 -27.82
C LEU A 465 -16.23 6.44 -27.23
N ARG A 466 -15.67 7.32 -28.05
CA ARG A 466 -15.23 8.65 -27.59
C ARG A 466 -16.44 9.55 -27.41
N VAL A 467 -16.64 10.06 -26.20
CA VAL A 467 -17.77 10.92 -25.80
C VAL A 467 -17.31 12.19 -25.08
N LEU A 468 -16.06 12.22 -24.64
CA LEU A 468 -15.38 13.38 -24.06
C LEU A 468 -14.32 13.90 -25.04
N ASP A 469 -14.18 15.23 -25.10
CA ASP A 469 -13.17 15.92 -25.89
C ASP A 469 -11.79 15.85 -25.24
N GLU A 470 -10.80 16.49 -25.88
CA GLU A 470 -9.41 16.62 -25.40
C GLU A 470 -9.30 17.23 -23.98
N ASN A 471 -10.28 18.03 -23.55
CA ASN A 471 -10.34 18.67 -22.24
C ASN A 471 -11.13 17.83 -21.21
N GLY A 472 -11.55 16.62 -21.57
CA GLY A 472 -12.36 15.75 -20.72
C GLY A 472 -13.80 16.22 -20.56
N LYS A 473 -14.30 17.07 -21.48
CA LYS A 473 -15.68 17.57 -21.46
C LYS A 473 -16.50 16.88 -22.54
N GLY A 474 -17.74 16.55 -22.21
CA GLY A 474 -18.68 15.96 -23.16
C GLY A 474 -20.11 16.30 -22.79
N SER A 475 -21.00 16.25 -23.78
CA SER A 475 -22.42 16.47 -23.57
C SER A 475 -23.14 15.15 -23.29
N VAL A 476 -24.23 15.22 -22.54
CA VAL A 476 -25.09 14.05 -22.27
C VAL A 476 -25.63 13.43 -23.56
N SER A 477 -25.83 14.23 -24.61
CA SER A 477 -26.25 13.74 -25.94
C SER A 477 -25.24 12.77 -26.55
N ASN A 478 -23.93 12.98 -26.33
CA ASN A 478 -22.89 12.08 -26.86
C ASN A 478 -22.98 10.71 -26.20
N LEU A 479 -23.24 10.68 -24.89
CA LEU A 479 -23.44 9.42 -24.14
C LEU A 479 -24.69 8.68 -24.61
N ILE A 480 -25.82 9.39 -24.75
CA ILE A 480 -27.07 8.78 -25.24
C ILE A 480 -26.87 8.23 -26.66
N ALA A 481 -26.17 8.95 -27.53
CA ALA A 481 -25.82 8.47 -28.87
C ALA A 481 -24.90 7.23 -28.84
N ALA A 482 -23.94 7.19 -27.93
CA ALA A 482 -23.08 6.03 -27.73
C ALA A 482 -23.86 4.80 -27.22
N ILE A 483 -24.80 4.99 -26.28
CA ILE A 483 -25.71 3.92 -25.82
C ILE A 483 -26.53 3.39 -26.99
N ALA A 484 -27.11 4.28 -27.81
CA ALA A 484 -27.89 3.88 -28.99
C ALA A 484 -27.03 3.08 -29.99
N HIS A 485 -25.78 3.46 -30.20
CA HIS A 485 -24.83 2.72 -31.04
C HIS A 485 -24.51 1.32 -30.49
N VAL A 486 -24.35 1.17 -29.17
CA VAL A 486 -24.21 -0.15 -28.53
C VAL A 486 -25.47 -1.01 -28.73
N GLN A 487 -26.66 -0.41 -28.58
CA GLN A 487 -27.91 -1.12 -28.83
C GLN A 487 -28.02 -1.58 -30.29
N GLU A 488 -27.63 -0.74 -31.25
CA GLU A 488 -27.63 -1.08 -32.68
C GLU A 488 -26.70 -2.26 -32.98
N ILE A 489 -25.46 -2.22 -32.49
CA ILE A 489 -24.49 -3.32 -32.63
C ILE A 489 -25.05 -4.62 -32.05
N ASN A 490 -25.68 -4.54 -30.88
CA ASN A 490 -26.28 -5.70 -30.22
C ASN A 490 -27.63 -6.14 -30.83
N GLY A 491 -28.08 -5.51 -31.91
CA GLY A 491 -29.36 -5.78 -32.54
C GLY A 491 -30.54 -5.58 -31.60
N TYR A 492 -30.43 -4.63 -30.66
CA TYR A 492 -31.40 -4.33 -29.60
C TYR A 492 -31.66 -5.54 -28.67
N GLY A 493 -30.60 -6.27 -28.32
CA GLY A 493 -30.66 -7.46 -27.46
C GLY A 493 -30.87 -8.78 -28.20
N ARG A 494 -31.05 -8.76 -29.53
CA ARG A 494 -31.18 -9.98 -30.33
C ARG A 494 -29.86 -10.74 -30.50
N LYS A 495 -28.73 -10.04 -30.47
CA LYS A 495 -27.40 -10.62 -30.59
C LYS A 495 -26.42 -9.84 -29.73
N LEU A 496 -26.19 -10.31 -28.52
CA LEU A 496 -25.31 -9.63 -27.58
C LEU A 496 -23.84 -9.82 -28.00
N LEU A 497 -23.24 -8.78 -28.57
CA LEU A 497 -21.84 -8.74 -29.03
C LEU A 497 -20.97 -7.92 -28.07
N ILE A 498 -21.49 -6.79 -27.60
CA ILE A 498 -20.94 -5.98 -26.52
C ILE A 498 -21.65 -6.40 -25.23
N HIS A 499 -20.89 -6.98 -24.29
CA HIS A 499 -21.44 -7.61 -23.08
C HIS A 499 -21.57 -6.61 -21.93
N GLY A 500 -20.76 -5.57 -21.94
CA GLY A 500 -20.83 -4.52 -20.94
C GLY A 500 -20.25 -3.19 -21.39
N VAL A 501 -20.55 -2.16 -20.61
CA VAL A 501 -20.18 -0.77 -20.84
C VAL A 501 -19.63 -0.18 -19.54
N ASN A 502 -18.47 0.47 -19.64
CA ASN A 502 -17.91 1.28 -18.56
C ASN A 502 -18.17 2.77 -18.81
N MET A 503 -18.73 3.46 -17.81
CA MET A 503 -18.94 4.91 -17.79
C MET A 503 -18.20 5.50 -16.58
N SER A 504 -16.97 5.95 -16.79
CA SER A 504 -16.12 6.58 -15.76
C SER A 504 -16.29 8.11 -15.71
N LEU A 505 -17.51 8.57 -15.98
CA LEU A 505 -17.88 9.96 -16.13
C LEU A 505 -19.31 10.17 -15.66
N GLY A 506 -19.66 11.42 -15.39
CA GLY A 506 -21.01 11.81 -14.99
C GLY A 506 -21.08 13.28 -14.69
N TYR A 507 -22.28 13.75 -14.35
CA TYR A 507 -22.51 15.12 -13.91
C TYR A 507 -23.23 15.13 -12.57
N THR A 508 -23.06 16.20 -11.82
CA THR A 508 -23.70 16.37 -10.51
C THR A 508 -25.21 16.40 -10.68
N PHE A 509 -25.90 15.56 -9.91
CA PHE A 509 -27.36 15.58 -9.85
C PHE A 509 -27.81 16.86 -9.12
N GLU A 510 -28.62 17.68 -9.77
CA GLU A 510 -29.24 18.87 -9.17
C GLU A 510 -30.54 18.44 -8.48
N PRO A 511 -30.66 18.52 -7.13
CA PRO A 511 -31.84 18.03 -6.42
C PRO A 511 -33.13 18.79 -6.75
N GLU A 512 -33.01 20.01 -7.28
CA GLU A 512 -34.14 20.82 -7.75
C GLU A 512 -34.72 20.29 -9.08
N TRP A 513 -33.96 19.47 -9.80
CA TRP A 513 -34.36 18.87 -11.06
C TRP A 513 -34.98 17.49 -10.80
N PHE A 514 -35.90 17.08 -11.70
CA PHE A 514 -36.55 15.78 -11.84
C PHE A 514 -36.14 14.64 -10.89
N ALA A 515 -37.12 13.90 -10.38
CA ALA A 515 -36.96 12.69 -9.57
C ALA A 515 -35.65 11.93 -9.80
N CYS A 516 -34.86 11.76 -8.75
CA CYS A 516 -33.51 11.19 -8.80
C CYS A 516 -33.50 9.83 -9.53
N GLY A 517 -32.60 9.65 -10.51
CA GLY A 517 -32.55 8.45 -11.36
C GLY A 517 -33.51 8.45 -12.55
N GLN A 518 -34.29 9.52 -12.78
CA GLN A 518 -35.19 9.66 -13.93
C GLN A 518 -34.65 10.61 -15.01
N SER A 519 -33.37 11.00 -14.94
CA SER A 519 -32.77 11.77 -16.02
C SER A 519 -32.74 10.95 -17.32
N PRO A 520 -32.78 11.60 -18.50
CA PRO A 520 -32.75 10.88 -19.78
C PRO A 520 -31.59 9.89 -19.87
N LEU A 521 -30.42 10.24 -19.33
CA LEU A 521 -29.27 9.37 -19.29
C LEU A 521 -29.50 8.14 -18.38
N CYS A 522 -30.04 8.31 -17.17
CA CYS A 522 -30.34 7.18 -16.29
C CYS A 522 -31.38 6.23 -16.91
N VAL A 523 -32.41 6.78 -17.55
CA VAL A 523 -33.44 5.99 -18.23
C VAL A 523 -32.86 5.18 -19.38
N GLU A 524 -31.99 5.77 -20.21
CA GLU A 524 -31.33 5.04 -21.29
C GLU A 524 -30.32 4.01 -20.79
N VAL A 525 -29.64 4.27 -19.67
CA VAL A 525 -28.79 3.28 -19.00
C VAL A 525 -29.62 2.09 -18.53
N ASP A 526 -30.73 2.32 -17.83
CA ASP A 526 -31.60 1.23 -17.36
C ASP A 526 -32.22 0.45 -18.54
N ARG A 527 -32.56 1.12 -19.65
CA ARG A 527 -32.99 0.44 -20.89
C ARG A 527 -31.90 -0.43 -21.48
N LEU A 528 -30.66 0.06 -21.53
CA LEU A 528 -29.53 -0.72 -22.01
C LEU A 528 -29.29 -1.96 -21.14
N VAL A 529 -29.38 -1.83 -19.82
CA VAL A 529 -29.26 -2.97 -18.90
C VAL A 529 -30.32 -4.04 -19.17
N LYS A 530 -31.57 -3.62 -19.43
CA LYS A 530 -32.67 -4.54 -19.80
C LYS A 530 -32.46 -5.29 -21.12
N THR A 531 -31.56 -4.83 -21.99
CA THR A 531 -31.17 -5.59 -23.21
C THR A 531 -30.15 -6.68 -22.94
N GLY A 532 -29.68 -6.81 -21.69
CA GLY A 532 -28.71 -7.82 -21.25
C GLY A 532 -27.26 -7.32 -21.16
N VAL A 533 -27.02 -6.04 -21.44
CA VAL A 533 -25.70 -5.40 -21.35
C VAL A 533 -25.43 -4.97 -19.90
N VAL A 534 -24.27 -5.34 -19.33
CA VAL A 534 -23.89 -4.86 -17.99
C VAL A 534 -23.38 -3.43 -18.07
N VAL A 535 -23.97 -2.49 -17.32
CA VAL A 535 -23.49 -1.10 -17.27
C VAL A 535 -22.88 -0.81 -15.91
N VAL A 536 -21.62 -0.39 -15.90
CA VAL A 536 -20.85 -0.03 -14.70
C VAL A 536 -20.53 1.45 -14.74
N VAL A 537 -20.86 2.16 -13.65
CA VAL A 537 -20.80 3.62 -13.58
C VAL A 537 -20.01 4.06 -12.34
N ALA A 538 -19.16 5.07 -12.48
CA ALA A 538 -18.49 5.70 -11.35
C ALA A 538 -19.48 6.49 -10.47
N ALA A 539 -19.35 6.40 -9.13
CA ALA A 539 -20.23 7.11 -8.21
C ALA A 539 -20.08 8.65 -8.27
N GLY A 540 -18.90 9.14 -8.63
CA GLY A 540 -18.54 10.56 -8.60
C GLY A 540 -17.49 10.89 -7.53
N ASN A 541 -16.90 12.08 -7.63
CA ASN A 541 -15.82 12.55 -6.75
C ASN A 541 -16.25 13.75 -5.87
N THR A 542 -17.55 13.91 -5.64
CA THR A 542 -18.15 15.06 -4.91
C THR A 542 -18.47 14.73 -3.45
N GLY A 543 -17.92 13.63 -2.91
CA GLY A 543 -18.18 13.18 -1.54
C GLY A 543 -17.56 14.06 -0.44
N TYR A 544 -16.80 15.09 -0.80
CA TYR A 544 -16.34 16.15 0.08
C TYR A 544 -16.56 17.50 -0.61
N GLY A 545 -16.83 18.54 0.17
CA GLY A 545 -17.04 19.89 -0.35
C GLY A 545 -16.65 20.96 0.65
N THR A 546 -16.62 22.20 0.18
CA THR A 546 -16.32 23.37 1.00
C THR A 546 -17.59 24.15 1.27
N LEU A 547 -18.05 24.11 2.53
CA LEU A 547 -19.18 24.89 2.99
C LEU A 547 -18.70 26.30 3.35
N LYS A 548 -19.33 27.32 2.75
CA LYS A 548 -19.10 28.71 3.14
C LYS A 548 -19.96 29.03 4.37
N ALA A 549 -19.34 29.19 5.53
CA ALA A 549 -19.96 29.68 6.74
C ALA A 549 -19.64 31.17 6.96
N ALA A 550 -20.43 31.85 7.79
CA ALA A 550 -20.20 33.25 8.15
C ALA A 550 -18.81 33.53 8.76
N THR A 551 -18.18 32.50 9.33
CA THR A 551 -16.85 32.56 9.97
C THR A 551 -15.71 32.07 9.07
N GLY A 552 -15.98 31.72 7.80
CA GLY A 552 -14.99 31.21 6.85
C GLY A 552 -15.44 29.97 6.09
N ALA A 553 -14.55 29.42 5.28
CA ALA A 553 -14.78 28.18 4.54
C ALA A 553 -14.43 26.96 5.41
N LEU A 554 -15.33 25.99 5.50
CA LEU A 554 -15.12 24.72 6.21
C LEU A 554 -15.25 23.56 5.22
N SER A 555 -14.22 22.72 5.13
CA SER A 555 -14.32 21.46 4.38
C SER A 555 -15.11 20.43 5.18
N ALA A 556 -16.10 19.79 4.55
CA ALA A 556 -16.95 18.79 5.16
C ALA A 556 -17.23 17.63 4.19
N GLY A 557 -17.44 16.44 4.75
CA GLY A 557 -17.98 15.30 4.00
C GLY A 557 -19.45 15.55 3.64
N MET A 558 -19.83 15.21 2.42
CA MET A 558 -21.19 15.42 1.90
C MET A 558 -21.86 14.08 1.59
N ALA A 559 -23.11 13.93 2.01
CA ALA A 559 -24.04 12.86 1.60
C ALA A 559 -24.92 13.35 0.44
N LEU A 560 -25.64 12.45 -0.22
CA LEU A 560 -26.48 12.76 -1.40
C LEU A 560 -25.66 13.29 -2.59
N THR A 561 -24.47 12.73 -2.81
CA THR A 561 -23.50 13.23 -3.80
C THR A 561 -23.28 12.29 -4.97
N ILE A 562 -24.08 11.23 -5.10
CA ILE A 562 -24.01 10.32 -6.25
C ILE A 562 -24.39 11.09 -7.52
N ASN A 563 -23.49 11.09 -8.49
CA ASN A 563 -23.67 11.75 -9.77
C ASN A 563 -24.57 10.93 -10.70
N ASP A 564 -25.16 11.56 -11.70
CA ASP A 564 -25.80 10.86 -12.82
C ASP A 564 -24.73 10.41 -13.83
N PRO A 565 -24.78 9.18 -14.38
CA PRO A 565 -25.86 8.19 -14.27
C PRO A 565 -25.74 7.19 -13.11
N GLY A 566 -24.91 7.45 -12.10
CA GLY A 566 -24.78 6.60 -10.91
C GLY A 566 -26.06 6.47 -10.09
N ASN A 567 -27.04 7.37 -10.27
CA ASN A 567 -28.39 7.26 -9.70
C ASN A 567 -29.32 6.31 -10.48
N ALA A 568 -28.91 5.77 -11.63
CA ALA A 568 -29.71 4.77 -12.36
C ALA A 568 -29.93 3.51 -11.50
N GLU A 569 -31.10 2.90 -11.61
CA GLU A 569 -31.51 1.79 -10.74
C GLU A 569 -30.72 0.51 -11.04
N LEU A 570 -30.61 0.17 -12.33
CA LEU A 570 -30.07 -1.11 -12.78
C LEU A 570 -28.57 -1.08 -13.02
N ALA A 571 -27.98 0.10 -13.20
CA ALA A 571 -26.52 0.23 -13.33
C ALA A 571 -25.80 -0.18 -12.04
N ILE A 572 -24.57 -0.68 -12.17
CA ILE A 572 -23.68 -0.98 -11.05
C ILE A 572 -22.87 0.29 -10.77
N THR A 573 -23.22 1.00 -9.71
CA THR A 573 -22.58 2.24 -9.29
C THR A 573 -21.45 1.94 -8.32
N VAL A 574 -20.24 2.41 -8.64
CA VAL A 574 -19.01 2.01 -7.96
C VAL A 574 -18.36 3.18 -7.23
N GLY A 575 -18.20 3.04 -5.91
CA GLY A 575 -17.41 3.97 -5.10
C GLY A 575 -15.93 3.57 -5.01
N SER A 576 -15.10 4.48 -4.49
CA SER A 576 -13.64 4.33 -4.44
C SER A 576 -13.12 3.93 -3.06
N THR A 577 -12.09 3.09 -3.04
CA THR A 577 -11.27 2.76 -1.87
C THR A 577 -9.78 2.89 -2.19
N HIS A 578 -8.95 2.87 -1.16
CA HIS A 578 -7.49 2.79 -1.33
C HIS A 578 -7.07 1.47 -2.00
N ARG A 579 -6.09 1.54 -2.91
CA ARG A 579 -5.64 0.38 -3.69
C ARG A 579 -5.24 -0.86 -2.88
N ASP A 580 -4.52 -0.69 -1.77
CA ASP A 580 -3.88 -1.81 -1.06
C ASP A 580 -4.40 -2.01 0.37
N MET A 581 -5.03 -0.99 0.96
CA MET A 581 -5.43 -0.98 2.37
C MET A 581 -6.89 -0.55 2.55
N PRO A 582 -7.85 -1.14 1.79
CA PRO A 582 -9.25 -0.74 1.85
C PRO A 582 -9.88 -1.00 3.23
N HIS A 583 -9.42 -2.00 3.98
CA HIS A 583 -9.91 -2.26 5.34
C HIS A 583 -9.47 -1.18 6.35
N VAL A 584 -8.29 -0.59 6.14
CA VAL A 584 -7.71 0.41 7.06
C VAL A 584 -8.27 1.79 6.73
N TYR A 585 -8.07 2.25 5.49
CA TYR A 585 -8.49 3.58 5.06
C TYR A 585 -9.99 3.68 4.77
N GLY A 586 -10.63 2.55 4.43
CA GLY A 586 -12.04 2.53 4.07
C GLY A 586 -12.30 3.17 2.71
N VAL A 587 -13.46 3.82 2.60
CA VAL A 587 -13.92 4.52 1.40
C VAL A 587 -13.15 5.82 1.25
N SER A 588 -12.62 6.08 0.05
CA SER A 588 -11.85 7.30 -0.25
C SER A 588 -12.69 8.54 0.04
N TYR A 589 -12.08 9.57 0.65
CA TYR A 589 -12.80 10.75 1.13
C TYR A 589 -13.58 11.46 0.01
N PHE A 590 -13.03 11.50 -1.21
CA PHE A 590 -13.65 12.12 -2.39
C PHE A 590 -14.79 11.30 -2.97
N SER A 591 -14.86 9.99 -2.71
CA SER A 591 -15.90 9.14 -3.28
C SER A 591 -17.27 9.67 -2.90
N SER A 592 -18.11 9.91 -3.90
CA SER A 592 -19.51 10.27 -3.72
C SER A 592 -20.25 9.22 -2.88
N LYS A 593 -21.18 9.71 -2.06
CA LYS A 593 -21.86 8.94 -1.02
C LYS A 593 -23.36 9.07 -1.19
N GLY A 594 -24.06 7.98 -0.95
CA GLY A 594 -25.51 7.96 -0.93
C GLY A 594 -26.11 8.64 0.30
N PRO A 595 -27.43 8.46 0.52
CA PRO A 595 -28.39 7.85 -0.42
C PRO A 595 -28.45 8.59 -1.76
N THR A 596 -29.15 8.04 -2.74
CA THR A 596 -29.62 8.85 -3.87
C THR A 596 -30.60 9.93 -3.37
N GLY A 597 -30.92 10.94 -4.19
CA GLY A 597 -31.87 11.99 -3.80
C GLY A 597 -33.27 11.47 -3.41
N ASP A 598 -33.64 10.28 -3.87
CA ASP A 598 -34.88 9.57 -3.56
C ASP A 598 -34.74 8.46 -2.49
N GLY A 599 -33.57 8.33 -1.85
CA GLY A 599 -33.37 7.45 -0.69
C GLY A 599 -32.86 6.04 -1.00
N ARG A 600 -32.63 5.67 -2.26
CA ARG A 600 -32.09 4.36 -2.65
C ARG A 600 -30.64 4.19 -2.15
N LEU A 601 -30.27 2.93 -1.93
CA LEU A 601 -28.94 2.54 -1.49
C LEU A 601 -27.97 2.57 -2.68
N LYS A 602 -27.15 3.62 -2.73
CA LYS A 602 -26.01 3.77 -3.64
C LYS A 602 -24.80 4.31 -2.86
N PRO A 603 -23.54 4.04 -3.29
CA PRO A 603 -23.15 3.17 -4.40
C PRO A 603 -23.53 1.69 -4.13
N ASP A 604 -23.56 0.83 -5.14
CA ASP A 604 -23.90 -0.58 -4.98
C ASP A 604 -22.76 -1.35 -4.28
N LEU A 605 -21.51 -1.01 -4.62
CA LEU A 605 -20.29 -1.59 -4.08
C LEU A 605 -19.11 -0.61 -4.26
N VAL A 606 -17.95 -0.97 -3.71
CA VAL A 606 -16.71 -0.20 -3.88
C VAL A 606 -15.59 -1.04 -4.47
N ALA A 607 -14.64 -0.36 -5.12
CA ALA A 607 -13.44 -0.95 -5.69
C ALA A 607 -12.23 -0.03 -5.51
N PRO A 608 -10.99 -0.52 -5.75
CA PRO A 608 -9.80 0.32 -5.75
C PRO A 608 -9.92 1.50 -6.73
N GLY A 609 -9.86 2.73 -6.21
CA GLY A 609 -9.93 3.94 -7.04
C GLY A 609 -8.91 5.00 -6.64
N GLU A 610 -8.19 4.82 -5.53
CA GLU A 610 -7.16 5.74 -5.08
C GLU A 610 -5.76 5.16 -5.32
N LYS A 611 -4.87 6.01 -5.87
CA LYS A 611 -3.49 5.71 -6.24
C LYS A 611 -3.37 4.55 -7.23
N ILE A 612 -4.20 4.55 -8.27
CA ILE A 612 -4.22 3.50 -9.30
C ILE A 612 -3.24 3.84 -10.41
N ILE A 613 -2.30 2.92 -10.67
CA ILE A 613 -1.38 3.00 -11.80
C ILE A 613 -2.01 2.30 -13.00
N SER A 614 -2.13 3.01 -14.12
CA SER A 614 -2.56 2.46 -15.41
C SER A 614 -1.97 3.30 -16.56
N CYS A 615 -2.32 2.97 -17.79
CA CYS A 615 -1.74 3.51 -19.02
C CYS A 615 -1.70 5.03 -19.02
N ALA A 616 -0.57 5.61 -19.44
CA ALA A 616 -0.35 7.05 -19.46
C ALA A 616 -0.25 7.56 -20.90
N THR A 617 -1.21 8.39 -21.29
CA THR A 617 -1.24 9.08 -22.59
C THR A 617 -1.73 10.51 -22.42
N GLY A 618 -1.58 11.32 -23.47
CA GLY A 618 -2.19 12.66 -23.51
C GLY A 618 -1.80 13.59 -22.35
N GLN A 619 -2.74 14.43 -21.94
CA GLN A 619 -2.66 15.37 -20.82
C GLN A 619 -2.45 14.64 -19.49
N LEU A 620 -3.10 13.50 -19.28
CA LEU A 620 -2.97 12.72 -18.06
C LEU A 620 -1.51 12.24 -17.84
N LYS A 621 -0.79 11.93 -18.92
CA LYS A 621 0.66 11.68 -18.85
C LYS A 621 1.45 12.93 -18.48
N SER A 622 1.20 14.08 -19.12
CA SER A 622 1.99 15.30 -18.85
C SER A 622 1.76 15.82 -17.43
N GLU A 623 0.52 15.84 -16.95
CA GLU A 623 0.15 16.30 -15.61
C GLU A 623 0.61 15.33 -14.53
N GLY A 624 0.34 14.03 -14.71
CA GLY A 624 0.62 13.01 -13.70
C GLY A 624 2.10 12.63 -13.62
N ALA A 625 2.89 12.89 -14.66
CA ALA A 625 4.33 12.59 -14.68
C ALA A 625 5.24 13.83 -14.56
N GLN A 626 4.70 15.06 -14.62
CA GLN A 626 5.46 16.31 -14.53
C GLN A 626 6.71 16.35 -15.43
N GLY A 627 6.55 15.94 -16.70
CA GLY A 627 7.63 15.92 -17.69
C GLY A 627 8.53 14.68 -17.64
N ILE A 628 8.30 13.74 -16.72
CA ILE A 628 8.97 12.44 -16.73
C ILE A 628 8.40 11.56 -17.83
N GLU A 629 9.27 10.97 -18.65
CA GLU A 629 8.85 10.00 -19.65
C GLU A 629 8.41 8.69 -18.99
N CYS A 630 7.14 8.32 -19.17
CA CYS A 630 6.54 7.10 -18.66
C CYS A 630 5.55 6.46 -19.63
N ASP A 631 5.24 5.19 -19.39
CA ASP A 631 4.19 4.42 -20.07
C ASP A 631 2.93 4.29 -19.20
N TYR A 632 3.07 4.47 -17.87
CA TYR A 632 2.00 4.35 -16.90
C TYR A 632 2.08 5.48 -15.86
N VAL A 633 0.94 5.87 -15.29
CA VAL A 633 0.85 6.96 -14.32
C VAL A 633 -0.18 6.66 -13.25
N GLU A 634 0.10 7.12 -12.04
CA GLU A 634 -0.79 7.03 -10.90
C GLU A 634 -1.85 8.14 -10.92
N THR A 635 -3.12 7.76 -10.80
CA THR A 635 -4.23 8.71 -10.64
C THR A 635 -5.25 8.19 -9.62
N SER A 636 -6.17 9.05 -9.20
CA SER A 636 -7.17 8.75 -8.17
C SER A 636 -8.54 9.27 -8.56
N GLY A 637 -9.57 8.44 -8.42
CA GLY A 637 -10.95 8.78 -8.71
C GLY A 637 -11.86 7.56 -8.69
N THR A 638 -13.16 7.77 -8.53
CA THR A 638 -14.17 6.72 -8.77
C THR A 638 -14.15 6.24 -10.23
N SER A 639 -13.66 7.09 -11.13
CA SER A 639 -13.34 6.77 -12.53
C SER A 639 -12.33 5.62 -12.70
N MET A 640 -11.51 5.35 -11.68
CA MET A 640 -10.59 4.21 -11.66
C MET A 640 -11.22 3.01 -10.95
N ALA A 641 -12.17 3.22 -10.04
CA ALA A 641 -12.88 2.13 -9.36
C ALA A 641 -13.86 1.40 -10.29
N ALA A 642 -14.64 2.13 -11.10
CA ALA A 642 -15.57 1.55 -12.07
C ALA A 642 -14.92 0.53 -13.03
N PRO A 643 -13.75 0.81 -13.67
CA PRO A 643 -13.12 -0.15 -14.57
C PRO A 643 -12.56 -1.39 -13.87
N HIS A 644 -12.23 -1.34 -12.56
CA HIS A 644 -11.90 -2.56 -11.81
C HIS A 644 -13.08 -3.53 -11.79
N VAL A 645 -14.29 -3.01 -11.56
CA VAL A 645 -15.53 -3.80 -11.53
C VAL A 645 -15.90 -4.27 -12.93
N SER A 646 -15.80 -3.39 -13.93
CA SER A 646 -16.01 -3.74 -15.35
C SER A 646 -15.12 -4.90 -15.78
N GLY A 647 -13.81 -4.83 -15.50
CA GLY A 647 -12.89 -5.90 -15.84
C GLY A 647 -13.10 -7.15 -14.99
N ALA A 648 -13.47 -7.04 -13.71
CA ALA A 648 -13.83 -8.20 -12.90
C ALA A 648 -15.06 -8.94 -13.45
N ILE A 649 -16.10 -8.20 -13.88
CA ILE A 649 -17.28 -8.79 -14.50
C ILE A 649 -16.94 -9.42 -15.86
N ALA A 650 -16.10 -8.76 -16.68
CA ALA A 650 -15.65 -9.34 -17.93
C ALA A 650 -14.87 -10.66 -17.71
N ALA A 651 -14.02 -10.72 -16.67
CA ALA A 651 -13.34 -11.93 -16.27
C ALA A 651 -14.32 -13.02 -15.80
N PHE A 652 -15.31 -12.67 -14.97
CA PHE A 652 -16.38 -13.57 -14.53
C PHE A 652 -17.17 -14.16 -15.70
N LEU A 653 -17.65 -13.32 -16.63
CA LEU A 653 -18.44 -13.76 -17.79
C LEU A 653 -17.65 -14.67 -18.74
N SER A 654 -16.33 -14.55 -18.80
CA SER A 654 -15.48 -15.44 -19.60
C SER A 654 -15.42 -16.88 -19.07
N VAL A 655 -15.71 -17.08 -17.78
CA VAL A 655 -15.76 -18.41 -17.14
C VAL A 655 -17.19 -18.90 -16.97
N ARG A 656 -18.10 -17.96 -16.69
CA ARG A 656 -19.51 -18.22 -16.39
C ARG A 656 -20.39 -17.64 -17.50
N THR A 657 -20.23 -18.19 -18.70
CA THR A 657 -20.89 -17.71 -19.93
C THR A 657 -22.42 -17.78 -19.88
N GLU A 658 -22.99 -18.60 -18.99
CA GLU A 658 -24.44 -18.74 -18.77
C GLU A 658 -25.11 -17.49 -18.17
N PHE A 659 -24.32 -16.53 -17.67
CA PHE A 659 -24.78 -15.22 -17.20
C PHE A 659 -24.66 -14.12 -18.26
N ILE A 660 -24.10 -14.41 -19.42
CA ILE A 660 -24.10 -13.47 -20.55
C ILE A 660 -25.56 -13.14 -20.91
N GLY A 661 -25.89 -11.85 -20.97
CA GLY A 661 -27.26 -11.36 -21.20
C GLY A 661 -28.13 -11.28 -19.95
N LYS A 662 -27.64 -11.67 -18.77
CA LYS A 662 -28.38 -11.60 -17.50
C LYS A 662 -27.82 -10.51 -16.58
N ALA A 663 -27.79 -9.27 -17.08
CA ALA A 663 -27.11 -8.16 -16.42
C ALA A 663 -27.57 -7.89 -14.98
N GLU A 664 -28.88 -7.95 -14.71
CA GLU A 664 -29.43 -7.79 -13.36
C GLU A 664 -28.94 -8.90 -12.42
N ARG A 665 -28.90 -10.16 -12.89
CA ARG A 665 -28.38 -11.28 -12.10
C ARG A 665 -26.89 -11.15 -11.83
N VAL A 666 -26.12 -10.64 -12.79
CA VAL A 666 -24.69 -10.34 -12.59
C VAL A 666 -24.52 -9.26 -11.50
N LYS A 667 -25.33 -8.20 -11.53
CA LYS A 667 -25.34 -7.17 -10.49
C LYS A 667 -25.62 -7.78 -9.11
N GLU A 668 -26.66 -8.61 -8.98
CA GLU A 668 -26.98 -9.31 -7.72
C GLU A 668 -25.80 -10.12 -7.20
N ILE A 669 -25.20 -10.98 -8.04
CA ILE A 669 -24.06 -11.83 -7.65
C ILE A 669 -22.92 -10.96 -7.11
N PHE A 670 -22.55 -9.91 -7.84
CA PHE A 670 -21.44 -9.05 -7.44
C PHE A 670 -21.71 -8.26 -6.17
N VAL A 671 -22.94 -7.80 -5.95
CA VAL A 671 -23.35 -7.09 -4.73
C VAL A 671 -23.38 -8.05 -3.53
N ASP A 672 -23.92 -9.26 -3.69
CA ASP A 672 -24.08 -10.23 -2.61
C ASP A 672 -22.76 -10.87 -2.17
N THR A 673 -21.74 -10.87 -3.04
CA THR A 673 -20.45 -11.55 -2.80
C THR A 673 -19.32 -10.62 -2.36
N THR A 674 -19.61 -9.33 -2.16
CA THR A 674 -18.64 -8.35 -1.69
C THR A 674 -18.06 -8.68 -0.30
N THR A 675 -16.87 -8.15 -0.03
CA THR A 675 -16.25 -8.16 1.29
C THR A 675 -16.61 -6.89 2.04
N ASP A 676 -17.41 -7.02 3.10
CA ASP A 676 -17.80 -5.90 3.96
C ASP A 676 -16.57 -5.23 4.64
N LEU A 677 -16.43 -3.92 4.47
CA LEU A 677 -15.38 -3.10 5.09
C LEU A 677 -15.81 -2.53 6.46
N ARG A 678 -17.01 -2.88 6.93
CA ARG A 678 -17.63 -2.40 8.18
C ARG A 678 -17.74 -0.87 8.25
N ARG A 679 -18.13 -0.26 7.12
CA ARG A 679 -18.39 1.17 6.98
C ARG A 679 -19.89 1.42 6.73
N ASP A 680 -20.28 2.68 6.72
CA ASP A 680 -21.67 3.05 6.45
C ASP A 680 -22.13 2.53 5.08
N ARG A 681 -23.35 1.98 5.01
CA ARG A 681 -23.91 1.38 3.79
C ARG A 681 -24.00 2.40 2.65
N TYR A 682 -24.24 3.68 2.95
CA TYR A 682 -24.28 4.74 1.94
C TYR A 682 -22.88 5.14 1.42
N PHE A 683 -21.82 4.62 2.03
CA PHE A 683 -20.44 4.96 1.67
C PHE A 683 -19.81 3.78 0.92
N GLN A 684 -19.91 2.57 1.48
CA GLN A 684 -19.30 1.37 0.91
C GLN A 684 -20.24 0.54 0.03
N GLY A 685 -21.53 0.86 -0.01
CA GLY A 685 -22.53 -0.02 -0.60
C GLY A 685 -22.60 -1.36 0.13
N SER A 686 -22.55 -2.45 -0.61
CA SER A 686 -22.46 -3.81 -0.07
C SER A 686 -21.08 -4.16 0.48
N GLY A 687 -20.01 -3.52 -0.02
CA GLY A 687 -18.63 -3.77 0.38
C GLY A 687 -17.67 -3.70 -0.80
N LEU A 688 -16.44 -4.15 -0.57
CA LEU A 688 -15.39 -4.24 -1.59
C LEU A 688 -15.65 -5.43 -2.54
N VAL A 689 -15.57 -5.18 -3.85
CA VAL A 689 -15.70 -6.23 -4.86
C VAL A 689 -14.69 -7.37 -4.66
N ASP A 690 -15.16 -8.61 -4.84
CA ASP A 690 -14.37 -9.83 -4.68
C ASP A 690 -14.69 -10.81 -5.82
N LEU A 691 -13.80 -10.89 -6.81
CA LEU A 691 -14.03 -11.71 -7.99
C LEU A 691 -14.03 -13.21 -7.68
N MET A 692 -13.20 -13.65 -6.74
CA MET A 692 -13.14 -15.07 -6.37
C MET A 692 -14.45 -15.52 -5.73
N ARG A 693 -15.01 -14.73 -4.81
CA ARG A 693 -16.30 -15.04 -4.19
C ARG A 693 -17.44 -15.00 -5.20
N ALA A 694 -17.42 -14.04 -6.13
CA ALA A 694 -18.41 -13.99 -7.21
C ALA A 694 -18.41 -15.29 -8.05
N ILE A 695 -17.23 -15.75 -8.51
CA ILE A 695 -17.11 -16.99 -9.29
C ILE A 695 -17.54 -18.23 -8.48
N GLN A 696 -17.19 -18.30 -7.20
CA GLN A 696 -17.47 -19.46 -6.34
C GLN A 696 -18.92 -19.52 -5.84
N SER A 697 -19.64 -18.41 -5.87
CA SER A 697 -21.03 -18.35 -5.39
C SER A 697 -22.05 -19.03 -6.30
N VAL A 698 -21.65 -19.37 -7.53
CA VAL A 698 -22.51 -19.90 -8.59
C VAL A 698 -22.04 -21.22 -9.19
#